data_AF-A0A550CIJ0-F1
#
_entry.id   AF-A0A550CIJ0-F1
#
_cell.length_a   1.000
_cell.length_b   1.000
_cell.length_c   1.000
_cell.angle_alpha   90.00
_cell.angle_beta   90.00
_cell.angle_gamma   90.00
#
_symmetry.space_group_name_H-M   'P 1'
#
loop_
_entity.id
_entity.type
_entity.pdbx_description
1 polymer ?
#
loop_
_entity_poly.entity_id
_entity_poly.type
_entity_poly.pdbx_seq_one_letter_code
_entity_poly.pdbx_strand_id
1 'polypeptide(L)'
;MATFLWRVHLRMCKKSGADGKILPYISVFTTYPGNWCGNLCRLDPSELFADLLSFPNITYSDICFMHTDADVDGALDAFTRAWPRIETLQFVSRPALAHELWRGRRMRVNSLESLACLARRCPRLRLLNLEVDFTSFPEPVPSAKNELMHGRSMVLRVAKSQLKTKTNDYLVALARYLASIFPGRTLQMIESEHADQNGLLNTVDMTKPREKVLSERLRAEHVANTHKRRATNSIFSPRPRPECTKYTAGAHVASIPELMLPIMQQLQETAGNRALVPLTVASRFLGAIALDVLWESQSNLVPLFRVLSRVVLRDHVSIRVAGIPATQLDFKLLTVDGSKQVYDGNTKTFKMDYTLSDAEWKRLQVYASRIKDLDDSTLPDDAGYVSIDHSLLKAALQCGPLLPNLHSLYGGDHLDHFFRALSIRPEFLARADKIRHEPVASVIHICDLEQRHCLGTLFPLSRVRILTLEVDPELAILPVLRELESLESLSLAGVGEEPMTASKAAPAPGFRALRTFRIGAPDDLHSAALLLRKLSTEMLRLDELSVMGWSNENDDQAAALDFYAAVRATCDPDYLTRLSVTTGVVDTLPASELFADLLVFPNIETAAIGILHEDADVDGAVDLMTEAWPKLVEIYFVTPPVITLELEGQAQPQTGMHCGTLQALAPLARRCPRLELVTFTALDMTEVPAPLEVAEEEQMLDRRVSLYVLETEAEDGAVERAGAFLASVFPPETLVSVQTKSKAVWDRILEARLAKFQD
;
A
#
# COMPACT_ATOMS: atom_id res chain seq x y z
N MET A 1 27.71 11.00 -28.48
CA MET A 1 26.30 11.40 -28.38
C MET A 1 25.75 10.74 -27.15
N ALA A 2 25.56 11.49 -26.06
CA ALA A 2 25.06 10.93 -24.80
C ALA A 2 23.53 10.88 -24.85
N THR A 3 22.97 9.69 -24.76
CA THR A 3 21.53 9.44 -24.65
C THR A 3 21.13 9.71 -23.19
N PHE A 4 20.38 10.78 -22.93
CA PHE A 4 19.97 11.16 -21.57
C PHE A 4 18.55 10.66 -21.28
N LEU A 5 18.39 9.83 -20.24
CA LEU A 5 17.14 9.18 -19.85
C LEU A 5 16.28 10.10 -18.96
N TRP A 6 15.15 10.57 -19.50
CA TRP A 6 13.99 10.96 -18.68
C TRP A 6 13.21 9.69 -18.31
N ARG A 7 12.95 9.43 -17.02
CA ARG A 7 12.01 8.37 -16.62
C ARG A 7 10.60 8.97 -16.60
N VAL A 8 9.81 8.62 -17.62
CA VAL A 8 8.38 8.86 -17.67
C VAL A 8 7.69 7.58 -17.22
N HIS A 9 7.15 7.56 -16.00
CA HIS A 9 6.34 6.43 -15.55
C HIS A 9 4.94 6.56 -16.16
N LEU A 10 4.66 5.77 -17.19
CA LEU A 10 3.34 5.67 -17.81
C LEU A 10 2.57 4.51 -17.19
N ARG A 11 1.45 4.80 -16.53
CA ARG A 11 0.50 3.77 -16.09
C ARG A 11 -0.78 3.88 -16.91
N MET A 12 -0.99 2.94 -17.82
CA MET A 12 -2.26 2.78 -18.55
C MET A 12 -3.15 1.81 -17.79
N CYS A 13 -4.28 2.30 -17.27
CA CYS A 13 -5.24 1.48 -16.54
C CYS A 13 -6.63 1.55 -17.19
N LYS A 14 -7.43 0.51 -16.96
CA LYS A 14 -8.88 0.53 -17.19
C LYS A 14 -9.54 1.01 -15.89
N LYS A 15 -10.01 2.26 -15.84
CA LYS A 15 -10.77 2.76 -14.68
C LYS A 15 -12.26 2.64 -14.98
N SER A 16 -13.02 2.01 -14.09
CA SER A 16 -14.48 2.00 -14.18
C SER A 16 -15.00 3.39 -13.87
N GLY A 17 -15.69 4.01 -14.84
CA GLY A 17 -16.45 5.23 -14.60
C GLY A 17 -17.55 5.01 -13.56
N ALA A 18 -18.11 6.11 -13.02
CA ALA A 18 -19.27 6.06 -12.13
C ALA A 18 -20.52 5.45 -12.78
N ASP A 19 -20.53 5.32 -14.11
CA ASP A 19 -21.55 4.67 -14.94
C ASP A 19 -21.18 3.25 -15.38
N GLY A 20 -20.07 2.68 -14.89
CA GLY A 20 -19.62 1.32 -15.22
C GLY A 20 -18.90 1.18 -16.57
N LYS A 21 -18.67 2.28 -17.32
CA LYS A 21 -17.90 2.22 -18.57
C LYS A 21 -16.41 2.20 -18.29
N ILE A 22 -15.69 1.33 -19.00
CA ILE A 22 -14.24 1.29 -18.99
C ILE A 22 -13.73 2.47 -19.84
N LEU A 23 -13.05 3.42 -19.21
CA LEU A 23 -12.47 4.57 -19.89
C LEU A 23 -10.93 4.44 -19.95
N PRO A 24 -10.29 4.87 -21.05
CA PRO A 24 -8.84 4.94 -21.13
C PRO A 24 -8.32 5.97 -20.12
N TYR A 25 -7.48 5.51 -19.19
CA TYR A 25 -6.85 6.32 -18.15
C TYR A 25 -5.33 6.28 -18.33
N ILE A 26 -4.71 7.46 -18.32
CA ILE A 26 -3.26 7.60 -18.28
C ILE A 26 -2.86 8.37 -17.02
N SER A 27 -1.90 7.83 -16.29
CA SER A 27 -1.15 8.59 -15.27
C SER A 27 0.31 8.69 -15.67
N VAL A 28 0.86 9.89 -15.58
CA VAL A 28 2.22 10.25 -15.98
C VAL A 28 2.95 10.90 -14.83
N PHE A 29 4.03 10.26 -14.38
CA PHE A 29 4.95 10.84 -13.42
C PHE A 29 6.29 11.12 -14.12
N THR A 30 6.72 12.37 -14.08
CA THR A 30 8.05 12.76 -14.54
C THR A 30 8.99 12.82 -13.35
N THR A 31 10.05 12.02 -13.35
CA THR A 31 11.08 12.03 -12.30
C THR A 31 12.44 12.29 -12.93
N TYR A 32 13.25 13.15 -12.31
CA TYR A 32 14.62 13.41 -12.77
C TYR A 32 15.62 13.25 -11.61
N PRO A 33 16.72 12.50 -11.80
CA PRO A 33 17.79 12.40 -10.84
C PRO A 33 18.87 13.48 -11.10
N GLY A 34 18.96 14.50 -10.24
CA GLY A 34 20.20 15.26 -10.05
C GLY A 34 20.31 16.71 -10.59
N ASN A 35 21.33 17.42 -10.08
CA ASN A 35 21.61 18.87 -10.24
C ASN A 35 22.30 19.27 -11.57
N TRP A 36 22.39 18.40 -12.55
CA TRP A 36 23.11 18.67 -13.80
C TRP A 36 22.17 19.17 -14.90
N CYS A 37 21.66 20.41 -14.82
CA CYS A 37 21.45 21.17 -16.05
C CYS A 37 21.18 22.68 -15.92
N GLY A 38 22.17 23.46 -16.37
CA GLY A 38 21.93 24.83 -16.84
C GLY A 38 21.33 24.90 -18.25
N ASN A 39 21.28 23.80 -19.02
CA ASN A 39 20.97 23.85 -20.46
C ASN A 39 19.81 22.94 -20.94
N LEU A 40 19.43 21.85 -20.24
CA LEU A 40 18.32 20.95 -20.66
C LEU A 40 16.92 21.39 -20.21
N CYS A 41 16.81 22.40 -19.34
CA CYS A 41 15.51 23.00 -18.94
C CYS A 41 14.82 23.81 -20.05
N ARG A 42 15.20 23.58 -21.31
CA ARG A 42 14.69 24.26 -22.52
C ARG A 42 14.10 23.32 -23.56
N LEU A 43 14.04 22.01 -23.28
CA LEU A 43 13.35 21.08 -24.19
C LEU A 43 11.88 21.46 -24.25
N ASP A 44 11.37 21.62 -25.48
CA ASP A 44 9.97 21.93 -25.73
C ASP A 44 9.12 20.75 -25.20
N PRO A 45 8.12 20.99 -24.33
CA PRO A 45 7.24 19.94 -23.83
C PRO A 45 6.60 19.10 -24.94
N SER A 46 6.40 19.66 -26.14
CA SER A 46 5.88 18.92 -27.29
C SER A 46 6.85 17.84 -27.79
N GLU A 47 8.15 18.05 -27.68
CA GLU A 47 9.17 17.04 -27.98
C GLU A 47 9.27 16.01 -26.85
N LEU A 48 9.26 16.47 -25.60
CA LEU A 48 9.38 15.60 -24.42
C LEU A 48 8.23 14.60 -24.31
N PHE A 49 7.01 15.02 -24.68
CA PHE A 49 5.81 14.21 -24.60
C PHE A 49 5.31 13.73 -25.97
N ALA A 50 6.10 13.80 -27.04
CA ALA A 50 5.65 13.55 -28.42
C ALA A 50 4.85 12.23 -28.56
N ASP A 51 5.37 11.13 -28.00
CA ASP A 51 4.71 9.81 -28.04
C ASP A 51 3.39 9.80 -27.28
N LEU A 52 3.34 10.45 -26.13
CA LEU A 52 2.14 10.55 -25.30
C LEU A 52 1.07 11.46 -25.92
N LEU A 53 1.50 12.50 -26.64
CA LEU A 53 0.63 13.41 -27.38
C LEU A 53 0.02 12.76 -28.63
N SER A 54 0.51 11.59 -29.06
CA SER A 54 -0.02 10.85 -30.21
C SER A 54 -1.39 10.17 -29.96
N PHE A 55 -1.91 10.18 -28.72
CA PHE A 55 -3.17 9.53 -28.35
C PHE A 55 -4.36 10.52 -28.25
N PRO A 56 -5.12 10.77 -29.34
CA PRO A 56 -6.16 11.82 -29.34
C PRO A 56 -7.44 11.49 -28.56
N ASN A 57 -7.59 10.24 -28.10
CA ASN A 57 -8.81 9.72 -27.48
C ASN A 57 -8.79 9.72 -25.95
N ILE A 58 -7.80 10.35 -25.32
CA ILE A 58 -7.71 10.43 -23.86
C ILE A 58 -8.85 11.27 -23.30
N THR A 59 -9.62 10.68 -22.37
CA THR A 59 -10.72 11.33 -21.66
C THR A 59 -10.39 11.60 -20.19
N TYR A 60 -9.39 10.92 -19.63
CA TYR A 60 -8.89 11.14 -18.27
C TYR A 60 -7.35 11.15 -18.28
N SER A 61 -6.74 12.15 -17.64
CA SER A 61 -5.30 12.19 -17.41
C SER A 61 -4.93 12.72 -16.03
N ASP A 62 -3.90 12.14 -15.42
CA ASP A 62 -3.24 12.62 -14.20
C ASP A 62 -1.74 12.79 -14.46
N ILE A 63 -1.29 14.05 -14.52
CA ILE A 63 0.07 14.43 -14.89
C ILE A 63 0.71 15.14 -13.70
N CYS A 64 1.85 14.62 -13.27
CA CYS A 64 2.63 15.19 -12.19
C CYS A 64 4.02 15.63 -12.66
N PHE A 65 4.34 16.92 -12.46
CA PHE A 65 5.68 17.48 -12.70
C PHE A 65 6.47 17.51 -11.39
N MET A 66 7.70 16.99 -11.43
CA MET A 66 8.63 17.06 -10.30
C MET A 66 9.83 17.98 -10.53
N HIS A 67 9.73 18.94 -11.48
CA HIS A 67 10.85 19.79 -11.89
C HIS A 67 10.58 21.29 -11.67
N THR A 68 11.56 22.02 -11.12
CA THR A 68 11.41 23.45 -10.77
C THR A 68 11.27 24.36 -11.98
N ASP A 69 11.96 24.04 -13.06
CA ASP A 69 12.01 24.85 -14.30
C ASP A 69 11.26 24.23 -15.48
N ALA A 70 10.36 23.27 -15.21
CA ALA A 70 9.52 22.74 -16.28
C ALA A 70 8.65 23.86 -16.88
N ASP A 71 8.55 23.89 -18.21
CA ASP A 71 7.57 24.70 -18.92
C ASP A 71 6.18 24.06 -18.80
N VAL A 72 5.59 24.17 -17.62
CA VAL A 72 4.27 23.62 -17.30
C VAL A 72 3.17 24.21 -18.19
N ASP A 73 3.30 25.48 -18.59
CA ASP A 73 2.36 26.14 -19.48
C ASP A 73 2.45 25.59 -20.92
N GLY A 74 3.67 25.44 -21.44
CA GLY A 74 3.91 24.80 -22.74
C GLY A 74 3.44 23.35 -22.76
N ALA A 75 3.66 22.60 -21.68
CA ALA A 75 3.16 21.23 -21.53
C ALA A 75 1.63 21.20 -21.55
N LEU A 76 0.97 22.07 -20.78
CA LEU A 76 -0.49 22.17 -20.78
C LEU A 76 -1.03 22.55 -22.17
N ASP A 77 -0.40 23.48 -22.89
CA ASP A 77 -0.77 23.81 -24.28
C ASP A 77 -0.65 22.60 -25.21
N ALA A 78 0.44 21.83 -25.09
CA ALA A 78 0.66 20.63 -25.89
C ALA A 78 -0.42 19.55 -25.62
N PHE A 79 -0.68 19.24 -24.35
CA PHE A 79 -1.69 18.25 -23.97
C PHE A 79 -3.10 18.63 -24.40
N THR A 80 -3.49 19.91 -24.24
CA THR A 80 -4.81 20.37 -24.67
C THR A 80 -4.99 20.35 -26.19
N ARG A 81 -3.90 20.47 -26.96
CA ARG A 81 -3.91 20.31 -28.41
C ARG A 81 -4.09 18.84 -28.81
N ALA A 82 -3.38 17.96 -28.13
CA ALA A 82 -3.41 16.53 -28.39
C ALA A 82 -4.73 15.88 -27.96
N TRP A 83 -5.33 16.34 -26.86
CA TRP A 83 -6.46 15.66 -26.20
C TRP A 83 -7.73 16.51 -26.17
N PRO A 84 -8.38 16.77 -27.32
CA PRO A 84 -9.61 17.56 -27.39
C PRO A 84 -10.80 16.87 -26.70
N ARG A 85 -10.69 15.59 -26.34
CA ARG A 85 -11.76 14.80 -25.70
C ARG A 85 -11.60 14.68 -24.18
N ILE A 86 -10.58 15.31 -23.59
CA ILE A 86 -10.32 15.25 -22.15
C ILE A 86 -11.56 15.74 -21.35
N GLU A 87 -12.00 14.91 -20.41
CA GLU A 87 -13.12 15.18 -19.50
C GLU A 87 -12.63 15.47 -18.08
N THR A 88 -11.56 14.79 -17.65
CA THR A 88 -10.88 15.04 -16.37
C THR A 88 -9.39 15.20 -16.59
N LEU A 89 -8.85 16.31 -16.10
CA LEU A 89 -7.41 16.57 -16.13
C LEU A 89 -6.94 16.92 -14.72
N GLN A 90 -6.06 16.11 -14.16
CA GLN A 90 -5.26 16.46 -13.00
C GLN A 90 -3.85 16.79 -13.51
N PHE A 91 -3.37 17.98 -13.19
CA PHE A 91 -2.12 18.53 -13.70
C PHE A 91 -1.46 19.32 -12.58
N VAL A 92 -0.65 18.64 -11.79
CA VAL A 92 -0.14 19.14 -10.50
C VAL A 92 1.37 19.08 -10.45
N SER A 93 2.01 20.05 -9.80
CA SER A 93 3.44 20.02 -9.52
C SER A 93 3.65 19.56 -8.07
N ARG A 94 3.51 18.25 -7.80
CA ARG A 94 3.59 17.75 -6.41
C ARG A 94 5.05 17.55 -5.95
N PRO A 95 5.44 18.09 -4.79
CA PRO A 95 6.69 17.73 -4.11
C PRO A 95 6.50 16.58 -3.09
N ALA A 96 5.38 15.87 -3.10
CA ALA A 96 4.91 15.09 -1.93
C ALA A 96 5.90 14.01 -1.43
N LEU A 97 6.72 13.44 -2.32
CA LEU A 97 7.76 12.45 -1.94
C LEU A 97 9.19 13.01 -1.92
N ALA A 98 9.41 14.24 -2.42
CA ALA A 98 10.74 14.84 -2.57
C ALA A 98 10.95 16.08 -1.68
N HIS A 99 10.20 16.19 -0.57
CA HIS A 99 10.14 17.41 0.24
C HIS A 99 11.47 17.79 0.93
N GLU A 100 12.43 16.86 1.00
CA GLU A 100 13.74 17.08 1.61
C GLU A 100 14.75 17.75 0.69
N LEU A 101 14.76 17.40 -0.61
CA LEU A 101 15.80 17.83 -1.56
C LEU A 101 15.54 19.22 -2.18
N TRP A 102 14.29 19.70 -2.19
CA TRP A 102 13.89 20.92 -2.92
C TRP A 102 13.63 22.14 -2.03
N ARG A 103 14.17 22.18 -0.80
CA ARG A 103 14.04 23.32 0.11
C ARG A 103 14.53 24.62 -0.55
N GLY A 104 13.62 25.58 -0.73
CA GLY A 104 13.92 26.95 -1.16
C GLY A 104 13.73 27.23 -2.66
N ARG A 105 13.53 26.22 -3.51
CA ARG A 105 13.19 26.44 -4.93
C ARG A 105 11.68 26.39 -5.11
N ARG A 106 11.08 27.48 -5.59
CA ARG A 106 9.67 27.49 -6.00
C ARG A 106 9.56 26.73 -7.32
N MET A 107 8.77 25.66 -7.35
CA MET A 107 8.38 25.05 -8.61
C MET A 107 7.54 26.04 -9.41
N ARG A 108 7.76 26.10 -10.72
CA ARG A 108 6.84 26.77 -11.62
C ARG A 108 5.49 26.03 -11.58
N VAL A 109 4.45 26.80 -11.36
CA VAL A 109 3.06 26.35 -11.46
C VAL A 109 2.43 27.07 -12.66
N ASN A 110 1.29 26.57 -13.14
CA ASN A 110 0.71 27.06 -14.39
C ASN A 110 0.31 28.53 -14.26
N SER A 111 0.62 29.35 -15.25
CA SER A 111 0.11 30.72 -15.27
C SER A 111 -1.41 30.70 -15.42
N LEU A 112 -2.07 31.74 -14.91
CA LEU A 112 -3.50 31.90 -15.13
C LEU A 112 -3.85 32.00 -16.63
N GLU A 113 -2.91 32.48 -17.47
CA GLU A 113 -3.06 32.59 -18.92
C GLU A 113 -3.24 31.23 -19.60
N SER A 114 -2.54 30.20 -19.12
CA SER A 114 -2.58 28.85 -19.68
C SER A 114 -3.99 28.25 -19.65
N LEU A 115 -4.86 28.66 -18.73
CA LEU A 115 -6.26 28.20 -18.67
C LEU A 115 -7.06 28.51 -19.95
N ALA A 116 -6.64 29.51 -20.73
CA ALA A 116 -7.30 29.84 -21.99
C ALA A 116 -7.16 28.72 -23.04
N CYS A 117 -6.10 27.91 -23.01
CA CYS A 117 -5.92 26.80 -23.97
C CYS A 117 -6.94 25.68 -23.70
N LEU A 118 -7.18 25.34 -22.42
CA LEU A 118 -8.16 24.37 -21.97
C LEU A 118 -9.58 24.77 -22.39
N ALA A 119 -9.96 26.02 -22.12
CA ALA A 119 -11.27 26.56 -22.48
C ALA A 119 -11.57 26.48 -23.99
N ARG A 120 -10.55 26.69 -24.83
CA ARG A 120 -10.68 26.68 -26.30
C ARG A 120 -10.65 25.27 -26.89
N ARG A 121 -9.78 24.39 -26.39
CA ARG A 121 -9.43 23.12 -27.05
C ARG A 121 -10.05 21.88 -26.43
N CYS A 122 -10.51 21.95 -25.18
CA CYS A 122 -11.00 20.79 -24.43
C CYS A 122 -12.51 20.91 -24.15
N PRO A 123 -13.36 20.75 -25.17
CA PRO A 123 -14.78 21.02 -25.04
C PRO A 123 -15.56 20.13 -24.08
N ARG A 124 -14.96 19.00 -23.66
CA ARG A 124 -15.60 18.04 -22.77
C ARG A 124 -15.11 18.11 -21.33
N LEU A 125 -14.22 19.04 -21.00
CA LEU A 125 -13.62 19.15 -19.68
C LEU A 125 -14.69 19.45 -18.62
N ARG A 126 -14.81 18.55 -17.63
CA ARG A 126 -15.75 18.61 -16.51
C ARG A 126 -15.04 18.82 -15.18
N LEU A 127 -13.85 18.24 -15.03
CA LEU A 127 -13.05 18.35 -13.82
C LEU A 127 -11.62 18.73 -14.18
N LEU A 128 -11.15 19.84 -13.61
CA LEU A 128 -9.79 20.32 -13.76
C LEU A 128 -9.16 20.46 -12.38
N ASN A 129 -8.09 19.75 -12.09
CA ASN A 129 -7.26 19.95 -10.90
C ASN A 129 -5.90 20.49 -11.33
N LEU A 130 -5.62 21.74 -10.99
CA LEU A 130 -4.45 22.47 -11.48
C LEU A 130 -3.83 23.30 -10.35
N GLU A 131 -2.50 23.32 -10.28
CA GLU A 131 -1.78 24.33 -9.51
C GLU A 131 -1.55 25.55 -10.39
N VAL A 132 -2.06 26.70 -9.95
CA VAL A 132 -2.05 27.95 -10.72
C VAL A 132 -1.31 29.04 -9.96
N ASP A 133 -0.44 29.76 -10.67
CA ASP A 133 0.17 30.99 -10.21
C ASP A 133 -0.83 32.13 -10.38
N PHE A 134 -1.29 32.66 -9.26
CA PHE A 134 -2.17 33.82 -9.25
C PHE A 134 -1.40 35.13 -9.01
N THR A 135 -0.06 35.15 -9.09
CA THR A 135 0.71 36.37 -8.87
C THR A 135 0.56 37.40 -9.99
N SER A 136 0.20 36.96 -11.21
CA SER A 136 -0.10 37.79 -12.37
C SER A 136 -1.51 37.52 -12.92
N PHE A 137 -2.13 38.55 -13.50
CA PHE A 137 -3.41 38.43 -14.20
C PHE A 137 -3.24 38.82 -15.65
N PRO A 138 -3.64 37.96 -16.59
CA PRO A 138 -3.71 38.34 -17.99
C PRO A 138 -4.87 39.31 -18.20
N GLU A 139 -4.81 40.10 -19.27
CA GLU A 139 -5.99 40.85 -19.71
C GLU A 139 -7.14 39.88 -20.04
N PRO A 140 -8.39 40.23 -19.71
CA PRO A 140 -9.54 39.42 -20.10
C PRO A 140 -9.52 39.15 -21.60
N VAL A 141 -9.67 37.88 -21.98
CA VAL A 141 -9.66 37.51 -23.39
C VAL A 141 -10.89 38.14 -24.05
N PRO A 142 -10.74 38.97 -25.11
CA PRO A 142 -11.89 39.52 -25.82
C PRO A 142 -12.81 38.37 -26.20
N SER A 143 -14.12 38.51 -25.96
CA SER A 143 -15.13 37.51 -26.28
C SER A 143 -15.12 37.19 -27.79
N ALA A 144 -14.16 36.39 -28.22
CA ALA A 144 -14.22 35.68 -29.48
C ALA A 144 -15.54 34.91 -29.47
N LYS A 145 -16.16 34.73 -30.64
CA LYS A 145 -17.41 33.98 -30.82
C LYS A 145 -17.24 32.50 -30.41
N ASN A 146 -17.05 32.26 -29.11
CA ASN A 146 -16.92 30.97 -28.48
C ASN A 146 -18.34 30.41 -28.28
N GLU A 147 -19.05 30.23 -29.39
CA GLU A 147 -20.38 29.59 -29.43
C GLU A 147 -20.31 28.15 -28.89
N LEU A 148 -19.11 27.57 -28.84
CA LEU A 148 -18.86 26.21 -28.36
C LEU A 148 -19.11 25.99 -26.85
N MET A 149 -19.10 27.02 -26.00
CA MET A 149 -19.09 26.83 -24.53
C MET A 149 -20.47 26.81 -23.85
N HIS A 150 -21.55 27.13 -24.56
CA HIS A 150 -22.88 27.22 -23.93
C HIS A 150 -23.41 25.83 -23.52
N GLY A 151 -23.85 25.70 -22.26
CA GLY A 151 -24.43 24.46 -21.71
C GLY A 151 -23.46 23.53 -20.99
N ARG A 152 -22.21 23.95 -20.75
CA ARG A 152 -21.20 23.15 -20.04
C ARG A 152 -21.24 23.37 -18.53
N SER A 153 -20.65 22.42 -17.82
CA SER A 153 -20.51 22.43 -16.36
C SER A 153 -19.12 21.89 -16.02
N MET A 154 -18.29 22.71 -15.40
CA MET A 154 -16.93 22.39 -15.01
C MET A 154 -16.68 22.77 -13.55
N VAL A 155 -15.95 21.92 -12.85
CA VAL A 155 -15.41 22.16 -11.51
C VAL A 155 -13.90 22.41 -11.64
N LEU A 156 -13.44 23.54 -11.12
CA LEU A 156 -12.02 23.88 -11.03
C LEU A 156 -11.53 23.64 -9.60
N ARG A 157 -10.65 22.67 -9.43
CA ARG A 157 -9.91 22.43 -8.20
C ARG A 157 -8.56 23.13 -8.31
N VAL A 158 -8.30 24.02 -7.37
CA VAL A 158 -7.05 24.76 -7.29
C VAL A 158 -6.25 24.20 -6.13
N ALA A 159 -5.26 23.36 -6.45
CA ALA A 159 -4.34 22.82 -5.46
C ALA A 159 -3.35 23.90 -5.00
N LYS A 160 -3.07 23.93 -3.68
CA LYS A 160 -2.01 24.70 -3.01
C LYS A 160 -1.78 26.16 -3.47
N SER A 161 -2.83 26.92 -3.79
CA SER A 161 -2.67 28.32 -4.17
C SER A 161 -2.57 29.26 -2.96
N GLN A 162 -1.69 30.27 -3.05
CA GLN A 162 -1.54 31.32 -2.03
C GLN A 162 -2.69 32.35 -2.08
N LEU A 163 -3.94 31.89 -2.17
CA LEU A 163 -5.13 32.75 -2.11
C LEU A 163 -5.31 33.40 -0.73
N LYS A 164 -4.63 32.90 0.31
CA LYS A 164 -4.85 33.24 1.73
C LYS A 164 -4.56 34.71 2.13
N THR A 165 -4.03 35.57 1.26
CA THR A 165 -3.60 36.95 1.63
C THR A 165 -4.01 38.06 0.65
N LYS A 166 -4.97 37.83 -0.26
CA LYS A 166 -5.24 38.76 -1.36
C LYS A 166 -6.47 39.64 -1.15
N THR A 167 -6.43 40.87 -1.68
CA THR A 167 -7.45 41.92 -1.54
C THR A 167 -8.71 41.62 -2.36
N ASN A 168 -9.84 42.29 -2.07
CA ASN A 168 -11.08 42.13 -2.86
C ASN A 168 -10.87 42.42 -4.36
N ASP A 169 -10.05 43.40 -4.71
CA ASP A 169 -9.77 43.76 -6.10
C ASP A 169 -9.11 42.61 -6.88
N TYR A 170 -8.30 41.81 -6.17
CA TYR A 170 -7.67 40.62 -6.71
C TYR A 170 -8.69 39.53 -7.06
N LEU A 171 -9.65 39.27 -6.17
CA LEU A 171 -10.73 38.31 -6.43
C LEU A 171 -11.63 38.79 -7.58
N VAL A 172 -11.85 40.10 -7.70
CA VAL A 172 -12.61 40.68 -8.81
C VAL A 172 -11.85 40.53 -10.14
N ALA A 173 -10.53 40.75 -10.15
CA ALA A 173 -9.70 40.54 -11.34
C ALA A 173 -9.70 39.07 -11.77
N LEU A 174 -9.53 38.14 -10.81
CA LEU A 174 -9.61 36.70 -11.05
C LEU A 174 -10.98 36.30 -11.61
N ALA A 175 -12.07 36.74 -10.98
CA ALA A 175 -13.42 36.44 -11.44
C ALA A 175 -13.69 37.00 -12.85
N ARG A 176 -13.19 38.21 -13.16
CA ARG A 176 -13.33 38.82 -14.48
C ARG A 176 -12.56 38.02 -15.54
N TYR A 177 -11.34 37.59 -15.22
CA TYR A 177 -10.54 36.76 -16.12
C TYR A 177 -11.20 35.40 -16.35
N LEU A 178 -11.57 34.69 -15.28
CA LEU A 178 -12.25 33.38 -15.38
C LEU A 178 -13.58 33.48 -16.14
N ALA A 179 -14.36 34.54 -15.94
CA ALA A 179 -15.59 34.77 -16.69
C ALA A 179 -15.34 35.04 -18.19
N SER A 180 -14.18 35.58 -18.55
CA SER A 180 -13.80 35.79 -19.96
C SER A 180 -13.42 34.49 -20.67
N ILE A 181 -12.80 33.53 -19.98
CA ILE A 181 -12.40 32.23 -20.56
C ILE A 181 -13.50 31.16 -20.43
N PHE A 182 -14.31 31.20 -19.37
CA PHE A 182 -15.43 30.28 -19.12
C PHE A 182 -16.77 31.04 -19.11
N PRO A 183 -17.25 31.54 -20.26
CA PRO A 183 -18.48 32.34 -20.31
C PRO A 183 -19.71 31.53 -19.87
N GLY A 184 -20.67 32.23 -19.25
CA GLY A 184 -21.94 31.65 -18.80
C GLY A 184 -21.84 30.87 -17.48
N ARG A 185 -22.68 29.85 -17.31
CA ARG A 185 -22.69 28.96 -16.13
C ARG A 185 -21.69 27.79 -16.26
N THR A 186 -20.66 27.97 -17.09
CA THR A 186 -19.70 26.92 -17.42
C THR A 186 -18.85 26.53 -16.23
N LEU A 187 -18.35 27.50 -15.47
CA LEU A 187 -17.65 27.25 -14.22
C LEU A 187 -18.66 27.22 -13.07
N GLN A 188 -18.92 26.04 -12.51
CA GLN A 188 -19.89 25.87 -11.43
C GLN A 188 -19.27 26.19 -10.06
N MET A 189 -18.07 25.68 -9.84
CA MET A 189 -17.45 25.68 -8.52
C MET A 189 -15.93 25.80 -8.63
N ILE A 190 -15.37 26.62 -7.74
CA ILE A 190 -13.94 26.64 -7.46
C ILE A 190 -13.73 26.02 -6.07
N GLU A 191 -13.03 24.89 -6.02
CA GLU A 191 -12.64 24.23 -4.76
C GLU A 191 -11.15 24.52 -4.50
N SER A 192 -10.82 24.99 -3.31
CA SER A 192 -9.44 25.05 -2.84
C SER A 192 -9.18 23.89 -1.88
N GLU A 193 -8.10 23.14 -2.11
CA GLU A 193 -7.69 22.04 -1.21
C GLU A 193 -7.24 22.53 0.18
N HIS A 194 -7.05 23.84 0.37
CA HIS A 194 -6.78 24.40 1.68
C HIS A 194 -8.07 24.71 2.43
N ALA A 195 -8.40 23.86 3.40
CA ALA A 195 -9.20 24.27 4.54
C ALA A 195 -8.53 25.50 5.20
N ASP A 196 -9.34 26.48 5.61
CA ASP A 196 -8.85 27.49 6.54
C ASP A 196 -8.50 26.83 7.89
N GLN A 197 -7.88 27.57 8.82
CA GLN A 197 -7.58 27.07 10.17
C GLN A 197 -8.84 26.65 10.96
N ASN A 198 -10.05 26.84 10.41
CA ASN A 198 -11.33 26.49 10.99
C ASN A 198 -11.99 25.26 10.32
N GLY A 199 -11.32 24.58 9.39
CA GLY A 199 -11.85 23.37 8.75
C GLY A 199 -12.95 23.61 7.72
N LEU A 200 -13.18 24.85 7.28
CA LEU A 200 -14.10 25.14 6.17
C LEU A 200 -13.33 25.07 4.84
N LEU A 201 -13.70 24.12 3.99
CA LEU A 201 -13.34 24.15 2.57
C LEU A 201 -13.88 25.46 1.99
N ASN A 202 -12.98 26.29 1.45
CA ASN A 202 -13.38 27.51 0.74
C ASN A 202 -13.96 27.12 -0.63
N THR A 203 -15.23 26.71 -0.65
CA THR A 203 -15.99 26.48 -1.89
C THR A 203 -16.67 27.76 -2.31
N VAL A 204 -16.30 28.30 -3.47
CA VAL A 204 -17.02 29.40 -4.09
C VAL A 204 -17.95 28.83 -5.16
N ASP A 205 -19.24 28.75 -4.84
CA ASP A 205 -20.30 28.38 -5.79
C ASP A 205 -20.66 29.61 -6.64
N MET A 206 -20.26 29.58 -7.92
CA MET A 206 -20.45 30.67 -8.86
C MET A 206 -21.88 30.69 -9.45
N THR A 207 -22.72 29.69 -9.14
CA THR A 207 -24.08 29.56 -9.66
C THR A 207 -25.13 30.30 -8.83
N LYS A 208 -24.79 30.75 -7.61
CA LYS A 208 -25.70 31.48 -6.73
C LYS A 208 -25.75 32.98 -7.08
N PRO A 209 -26.94 33.59 -7.30
CA PRO A 209 -27.04 35.03 -7.52
C PRO A 209 -26.61 35.83 -6.28
N ARG A 210 -25.96 36.99 -6.53
CA ARG A 210 -25.33 37.89 -5.55
C ARG A 210 -26.20 38.25 -4.31
N GLU A 211 -27.52 38.21 -4.43
CA GLU A 211 -28.47 38.51 -3.35
C GLU A 211 -28.62 37.39 -2.31
N LYS A 212 -28.23 36.15 -2.63
CA LYS A 212 -28.37 35.00 -1.72
C LYS A 212 -27.23 34.87 -0.70
N VAL A 213 -26.03 35.31 -1.06
CA VAL A 213 -24.84 35.28 -0.19
C VAL A 213 -24.96 36.32 0.95
N LEU A 214 -25.61 37.45 0.69
CA LEU A 214 -25.92 38.48 1.71
C LEU A 214 -27.02 38.04 2.68
N SER A 215 -28.02 37.29 2.22
CA SER A 215 -29.10 36.76 3.07
C SER A 215 -28.69 35.54 3.90
N GLU A 216 -27.73 34.74 3.44
CA GLU A 216 -27.13 33.64 4.22
C GLU A 216 -26.22 34.18 5.35
N ARG A 217 -25.56 35.33 5.15
CA ARG A 217 -24.78 36.02 6.20
C ARG A 217 -25.66 36.66 7.27
N LEU A 218 -26.83 37.21 6.89
CA LEU A 218 -27.85 37.70 7.83
C LEU A 218 -28.58 36.58 8.59
N ARG A 219 -28.66 35.37 8.02
CA ARG A 219 -29.18 34.17 8.71
C ARG A 219 -28.21 33.64 9.77
N ALA A 220 -26.90 33.76 9.54
CA ALA A 220 -25.89 33.37 10.52
C ALA A 220 -25.94 34.23 11.81
N GLU A 221 -26.31 35.51 11.71
CA GLU A 221 -26.59 36.37 12.88
C GLU A 221 -27.89 36.00 13.62
N HIS A 222 -28.86 35.40 12.93
CA HIS A 222 -30.14 35.01 13.54
C HIS A 222 -30.07 33.67 14.31
N VAL A 223 -29.11 32.81 13.97
CA VAL A 223 -28.87 31.51 14.65
C VAL A 223 -28.20 31.69 16.03
N ALA A 224 -27.60 32.85 16.31
CA ALA A 224 -27.08 33.19 17.62
C ALA A 224 -28.18 33.40 18.70
N ASN A 225 -29.46 33.51 18.31
CA ASN A 225 -30.58 33.82 19.23
C ASN A 225 -31.54 32.65 19.52
N THR A 226 -31.28 31.43 19.04
CA THR A 226 -32.19 30.27 19.22
C THR A 226 -31.76 29.26 20.28
N HIS A 227 -30.80 29.60 21.16
CA HIS A 227 -30.55 28.85 22.40
C HIS A 227 -31.43 29.33 23.56
N LYS A 228 -32.74 29.07 23.50
CA LYS A 228 -33.58 29.16 24.72
C LYS A 228 -34.80 28.22 24.80
N ARG A 229 -34.96 27.24 23.91
CA ARG A 229 -36.04 26.26 24.05
C ARG A 229 -35.65 24.87 23.56
N ARG A 230 -35.10 24.06 24.48
CA ARG A 230 -35.27 22.59 24.50
C ARG A 230 -34.86 22.05 25.87
N ALA A 231 -35.77 22.17 26.82
CA ALA A 231 -35.85 21.30 27.98
C ALA A 231 -37.23 20.63 27.94
N THR A 232 -37.29 19.38 28.37
CA THR A 232 -38.42 18.43 28.36
C THR A 232 -38.60 17.58 27.08
N ASN A 233 -37.96 16.42 27.10
CA ASN A 233 -38.60 15.13 26.74
C ASN A 233 -37.69 14.00 27.25
N SER A 234 -37.96 13.62 28.49
CA SER A 234 -37.48 12.40 29.13
C SER A 234 -38.71 11.56 29.47
N ILE A 235 -38.52 10.25 29.50
CA ILE A 235 -39.43 9.21 29.99
C ILE A 235 -40.45 8.67 28.96
N PHE A 236 -40.02 7.66 28.20
CA PHE A 236 -40.86 6.50 27.91
C PHE A 236 -39.99 5.23 27.93
N SER A 237 -40.07 4.49 29.04
CA SER A 237 -39.64 3.09 29.10
C SER A 237 -40.86 2.22 28.75
N PRO A 238 -40.81 1.35 27.72
CA PRO A 238 -41.90 0.42 27.48
C PRO A 238 -41.74 -0.80 28.41
N ARG A 239 -42.79 -1.09 29.18
CA ARG A 239 -42.94 -2.37 29.91
C ARG A 239 -43.10 -3.52 28.90
N PRO A 240 -42.50 -4.69 29.14
CA PRO A 240 -42.72 -5.85 28.29
C PRO A 240 -44.11 -6.43 28.57
N ARG A 241 -44.97 -6.46 27.55
CA ARG A 241 -46.15 -7.34 27.54
C ARG A 241 -45.74 -8.67 26.90
N PRO A 242 -46.03 -9.82 27.52
CA PRO A 242 -45.83 -11.11 26.88
C PRO A 242 -47.05 -11.38 25.99
N GLU A 243 -47.04 -10.87 24.77
CA GLU A 243 -47.98 -11.29 23.74
C GLU A 243 -47.23 -12.12 22.71
N CYS A 244 -47.62 -13.38 22.62
CA CYS A 244 -47.15 -14.38 21.68
C CYS A 244 -47.51 -13.97 20.25
N THR A 245 -46.74 -13.05 19.67
CA THR A 245 -46.83 -12.71 18.25
C THR A 245 -46.10 -13.80 17.47
N LYS A 246 -46.88 -14.62 16.76
CA LYS A 246 -46.34 -15.57 15.79
C LYS A 246 -45.53 -14.77 14.77
N TYR A 247 -44.21 -14.94 14.79
CA TYR A 247 -43.32 -14.38 13.76
C TYR A 247 -43.84 -14.77 12.39
N THR A 248 -43.86 -13.83 11.44
CA THR A 248 -44.07 -14.20 10.04
C THR A 248 -42.96 -15.16 9.62
N ALA A 249 -43.24 -16.06 8.67
CA ALA A 249 -42.22 -16.98 8.16
C ALA A 249 -40.93 -16.24 7.74
N GLY A 250 -41.08 -15.06 7.13
CA GLY A 250 -39.95 -14.19 6.78
C GLY A 250 -39.17 -13.67 7.99
N ALA A 251 -39.85 -13.25 9.07
CA ALA A 251 -39.18 -12.82 10.30
C ALA A 251 -38.47 -13.99 11.01
N HIS A 252 -39.02 -15.20 10.91
CA HIS A 252 -38.36 -16.41 11.43
C HIS A 252 -37.10 -16.76 10.63
N VAL A 253 -37.16 -16.76 9.30
CA VAL A 253 -35.97 -16.97 8.45
C VAL A 253 -34.90 -15.89 8.71
N ALA A 254 -35.30 -14.62 8.79
CA ALA A 254 -34.41 -13.51 9.11
C ALA A 254 -33.80 -13.58 10.52
N SER A 255 -34.35 -14.43 11.39
CA SER A 255 -33.84 -14.65 12.75
C SER A 255 -32.83 -15.80 12.85
N ILE A 256 -32.60 -16.58 11.78
CA ILE A 256 -31.66 -17.70 11.74
C ILE A 256 -30.30 -17.18 11.24
N PRO A 257 -29.29 -16.97 12.12
CA PRO A 257 -28.02 -16.38 11.72
C PRO A 257 -27.28 -17.20 10.66
N GLU A 258 -27.40 -18.52 10.71
CA GLU A 258 -26.75 -19.46 9.80
C GLU A 258 -27.22 -19.28 8.34
N LEU A 259 -28.45 -18.79 8.14
CA LEU A 259 -28.97 -18.47 6.80
C LEU A 259 -28.64 -17.04 6.39
N MET A 260 -28.74 -16.10 7.33
CA MET A 260 -28.59 -14.68 7.01
C MET A 260 -27.14 -14.25 6.88
N LEU A 261 -26.20 -14.86 7.60
CA LEU A 261 -24.78 -14.52 7.54
C LEU A 261 -24.20 -14.71 6.13
N PRO A 262 -24.36 -15.87 5.45
CA PRO A 262 -23.90 -16.04 4.07
C PRO A 262 -24.55 -15.04 3.09
N ILE A 263 -25.83 -14.71 3.29
CA ILE A 263 -26.53 -13.72 2.44
C ILE A 263 -25.90 -12.33 2.59
N MET A 264 -25.57 -11.92 3.82
CA MET A 264 -24.95 -10.62 4.07
C MET A 264 -23.51 -10.57 3.57
N GLN A 265 -22.74 -11.66 3.69
CA GLN A 265 -21.40 -11.77 3.11
C GLN A 265 -21.46 -11.66 1.59
N GLN A 266 -22.35 -12.40 0.93
CA GLN A 266 -22.55 -12.29 -0.52
C GLN A 266 -22.98 -10.87 -0.94
N LEU A 267 -23.81 -10.20 -0.14
CA LEU A 267 -24.22 -8.82 -0.39
C LEU A 267 -23.06 -7.83 -0.24
N GLN A 268 -22.17 -8.05 0.73
CA GLN A 268 -20.94 -7.28 0.90
C GLN A 268 -20.00 -7.45 -0.28
N GLU A 269 -19.77 -8.69 -0.73
CA GLU A 269 -18.92 -9.01 -1.87
C GLU A 269 -19.45 -8.36 -3.17
N THR A 270 -20.76 -8.41 -3.39
CA THR A 270 -21.38 -7.94 -4.65
C THR A 270 -21.62 -6.43 -4.69
N ALA A 271 -22.01 -5.82 -3.57
CA ALA A 271 -22.46 -4.43 -3.52
C ALA A 271 -21.64 -3.52 -2.59
N GLY A 272 -20.68 -4.09 -1.86
CA GLY A 272 -19.84 -3.42 -0.88
C GLY A 272 -20.56 -3.12 0.44
N ASN A 273 -19.81 -2.59 1.42
CA ASN A 273 -20.30 -2.22 2.75
C ASN A 273 -21.54 -1.31 2.73
N ARG A 274 -21.68 -0.47 1.69
CA ARG A 274 -22.82 0.45 1.52
C ARG A 274 -24.19 -0.25 1.49
N ALA A 275 -24.25 -1.52 1.06
CA ALA A 275 -25.49 -2.27 1.01
C ALA A 275 -25.91 -2.79 2.40
N LEU A 276 -24.95 -3.02 3.30
CA LEU A 276 -25.19 -3.50 4.66
C LEU A 276 -25.56 -2.38 5.62
N VAL A 277 -25.03 -1.16 5.42
CA VAL A 277 -25.28 -0.02 6.31
C VAL A 277 -26.77 0.25 6.55
N PRO A 278 -27.66 0.32 5.54
CA PRO A 278 -29.09 0.49 5.77
C PRO A 278 -29.71 -0.63 6.62
N LEU A 279 -29.22 -1.86 6.48
CA LEU A 279 -29.73 -3.02 7.21
C LEU A 279 -29.39 -2.96 8.71
N THR A 280 -28.28 -2.31 9.07
CA THR A 280 -27.93 -2.04 10.47
C THR A 280 -28.98 -1.21 11.21
N VAL A 281 -29.74 -0.38 10.48
CA VAL A 281 -30.76 0.52 11.03
C VAL A 281 -32.17 0.00 10.79
N ALA A 282 -32.42 -0.67 9.66
CA ALA A 282 -33.77 -1.05 9.23
C ALA A 282 -34.41 -2.19 10.04
N SER A 283 -33.62 -3.11 10.59
CA SER A 283 -34.13 -4.25 11.37
C SER A 283 -33.18 -4.61 12.50
N ARG A 284 -33.71 -4.87 13.70
CA ARG A 284 -32.90 -5.26 14.85
C ARG A 284 -32.20 -6.62 14.65
N PHE A 285 -32.88 -7.56 13.98
CA PHE A 285 -32.34 -8.90 13.74
C PHE A 285 -31.25 -8.86 12.66
N LEU A 286 -31.60 -8.30 11.50
CA LEU A 286 -30.67 -8.16 10.38
C LEU A 286 -29.51 -7.23 10.75
N GLY A 287 -29.78 -6.22 11.57
CA GLY A 287 -28.77 -5.23 11.92
C GLY A 287 -27.66 -5.79 12.79
N ALA A 288 -27.94 -6.75 13.68
CA ALA A 288 -26.88 -7.43 14.43
C ALA A 288 -25.96 -8.23 13.50
N ILE A 289 -26.53 -9.02 12.58
CA ILE A 289 -25.78 -9.84 11.62
C ILE A 289 -25.02 -8.96 10.62
N ALA A 290 -25.66 -7.91 10.10
CA ALA A 290 -25.02 -6.94 9.21
C ALA A 290 -23.86 -6.21 9.91
N LEU A 291 -23.98 -5.91 11.20
CA LEU A 291 -22.87 -5.38 11.99
C LEU A 291 -21.76 -6.41 12.20
N ASP A 292 -22.10 -7.67 12.44
CA ASP A 292 -21.09 -8.73 12.56
C ASP A 292 -20.28 -8.82 11.26
N VAL A 293 -20.93 -8.86 10.09
CA VAL A 293 -20.24 -8.87 8.78
C VAL A 293 -19.44 -7.59 8.50
N LEU A 294 -20.00 -6.42 8.83
CA LEU A 294 -19.31 -5.14 8.60
C LEU A 294 -18.06 -4.96 9.46
N TRP A 295 -18.02 -5.58 10.63
CA TRP A 295 -16.95 -5.40 11.63
C TRP A 295 -16.05 -6.61 11.80
N GLU A 296 -16.39 -7.77 11.23
CA GLU A 296 -15.61 -9.01 11.37
C GLU A 296 -14.15 -8.84 10.96
N SER A 297 -13.92 -8.27 9.78
CA SER A 297 -12.59 -7.96 9.27
C SER A 297 -12.43 -6.45 9.11
N GLN A 298 -11.43 -5.86 9.77
CA GLN A 298 -11.09 -4.44 9.65
C GLN A 298 -9.66 -4.29 9.17
N SER A 299 -9.36 -3.23 8.42
CA SER A 299 -7.97 -2.92 8.04
C SER A 299 -7.30 -1.89 8.94
N ASN A 300 -8.06 -1.15 9.74
CA ASN A 300 -7.53 -0.29 10.78
C ASN A 300 -8.55 -0.06 11.90
N LEU A 301 -8.10 0.46 13.03
CA LEU A 301 -8.94 0.71 14.21
C LEU A 301 -9.55 2.12 14.25
N VAL A 302 -9.36 2.96 13.23
CA VAL A 302 -9.89 4.33 13.21
C VAL A 302 -11.42 4.36 13.30
N PRO A 303 -12.19 3.55 12.53
CA PRO A 303 -13.65 3.50 12.66
C PRO A 303 -14.10 3.13 14.07
N LEU A 304 -13.37 2.23 14.75
CA LEU A 304 -13.73 1.75 16.08
C LEU A 304 -13.77 2.90 17.08
N PHE A 305 -12.73 3.74 17.12
CA PHE A 305 -12.68 4.87 18.04
C PHE A 305 -13.61 6.02 17.63
N ARG A 306 -13.95 6.16 16.34
CA ARG A 306 -14.92 7.17 15.85
C ARG A 306 -16.36 6.91 16.30
N VAL A 307 -16.67 5.75 16.88
CA VAL A 307 -18.00 5.53 17.51
C VAL A 307 -18.18 6.37 18.77
N LEU A 308 -17.10 6.88 19.35
CA LEU A 308 -17.12 7.79 20.49
C LEU A 308 -17.33 9.22 19.98
N SER A 309 -18.43 9.87 20.40
CA SER A 309 -18.86 11.16 19.86
C SER A 309 -17.88 12.31 20.10
N ARG A 310 -17.00 12.19 21.10
CA ARG A 310 -15.98 13.18 21.41
C ARG A 310 -14.66 12.94 20.69
N VAL A 311 -14.50 11.84 19.96
CA VAL A 311 -13.27 11.55 19.22
C VAL A 311 -13.36 12.21 17.85
N VAL A 312 -12.37 13.05 17.55
CA VAL A 312 -12.25 13.80 16.30
C VAL A 312 -10.94 13.44 15.61
N LEU A 313 -10.97 13.39 14.29
CA LEU A 313 -9.78 13.27 13.46
C LEU A 313 -9.25 14.67 13.21
N ARG A 314 -8.03 14.96 13.65
CA ARG A 314 -7.35 16.23 13.39
C ARG A 314 -6.35 16.05 12.27
N ASP A 315 -6.45 16.90 11.26
CA ASP A 315 -5.47 16.98 10.19
C ASP A 315 -4.20 17.68 10.69
N HIS A 316 -3.04 17.18 10.25
CA HIS A 316 -1.71 17.78 10.43
C HIS A 316 -1.29 18.08 11.87
N VAL A 317 -0.74 17.08 12.56
CA VAL A 317 0.10 17.32 13.74
C VAL A 317 1.57 17.22 13.32
N SER A 318 2.23 18.36 13.17
CA SER A 318 3.69 18.39 13.00
C SER A 318 4.36 18.05 14.33
N ILE A 319 4.68 16.77 14.54
CA ILE A 319 5.52 16.37 15.68
C ILE A 319 6.97 16.71 15.35
N ARG A 320 7.58 17.57 16.18
CA ARG A 320 9.04 17.71 16.20
C ARG A 320 9.59 16.64 17.15
N VAL A 321 10.21 15.60 16.58
CA VAL A 321 11.01 14.66 17.36
C VAL A 321 12.37 15.30 17.62
N ALA A 322 12.80 15.38 18.89
CA ALA A 322 14.11 15.94 19.23
C ALA A 322 15.22 15.03 18.68
N GLY A 323 16.23 15.62 18.02
CA GLY A 323 17.37 14.87 17.46
C GLY A 323 17.19 14.38 16.02
N ILE A 324 15.97 14.36 15.50
CA ILE A 324 15.67 14.10 14.08
C ILE A 324 15.33 15.46 13.45
N PRO A 325 16.06 15.94 12.41
CA PRO A 325 15.71 17.18 11.74
C PRO A 325 14.26 17.06 11.25
N ALA A 326 13.36 17.91 11.76
CA ALA A 326 11.90 17.77 11.66
C ALA A 326 11.42 17.25 10.29
N THR A 327 11.27 15.93 10.18
CA THR A 327 10.58 15.28 9.07
C THR A 327 9.10 15.54 9.33
N GLN A 328 8.52 16.44 8.53
CA GLN A 328 7.10 16.73 8.59
C GLN A 328 6.35 15.55 7.96
N LEU A 329 6.19 14.48 8.73
CA LEU A 329 5.27 13.40 8.39
C LEU A 329 3.86 13.96 8.55
N ASP A 330 3.16 14.15 7.43
CA ASP A 330 1.75 14.54 7.42
C ASP A 330 0.89 13.31 7.76
N PHE A 331 0.74 13.03 9.05
CA PHE A 331 -0.22 12.06 9.54
C PHE A 331 -1.41 12.75 10.21
N LYS A 332 -2.54 12.05 10.24
CA LYS A 332 -3.74 12.49 10.97
C LYS A 332 -3.70 11.94 12.37
N LEU A 333 -4.15 12.73 13.34
CA LEU A 333 -4.22 12.31 14.74
C LEU A 333 -5.67 12.10 15.15
N LEU A 334 -5.97 10.91 15.66
CA LEU A 334 -7.25 10.60 16.27
C LEU A 334 -7.20 10.95 17.76
N THR A 335 -7.86 12.03 18.15
CA THR A 335 -7.81 12.58 19.52
C THR A 335 -9.20 13.00 19.99
N VAL A 336 -9.31 13.40 21.25
CA VAL A 336 -10.55 13.87 21.85
C VAL A 336 -10.74 15.36 21.56
N ASP A 337 -11.95 15.78 21.22
CA ASP A 337 -12.28 17.17 21.00
C ASP A 337 -12.00 18.02 22.25
N GLY A 338 -11.42 19.20 22.05
CA GLY A 338 -10.96 20.07 23.13
C GLY A 338 -9.67 19.63 23.84
N SER A 339 -9.05 18.49 23.48
CA SER A 339 -7.71 18.15 23.97
C SER A 339 -6.71 19.21 23.46
N LYS A 340 -6.05 19.93 24.38
CA LYS A 340 -4.89 20.75 24.05
C LYS A 340 -3.66 19.92 24.32
N GLN A 341 -2.99 19.45 23.27
CA GLN A 341 -1.63 18.92 23.43
C GLN A 341 -0.71 20.09 23.76
N VAL A 342 -0.37 20.25 25.03
CA VAL A 342 0.68 21.17 25.45
C VAL A 342 1.98 20.39 25.36
N TYR A 343 2.69 20.55 24.24
CA TYR A 343 4.08 20.08 24.12
C TYR A 343 4.94 21.04 24.95
N ASP A 344 5.23 20.67 26.20
CA ASP A 344 6.25 21.35 26.98
C ASP A 344 7.61 20.78 26.57
N GLY A 345 8.44 21.60 25.92
CA GLY A 345 9.65 21.19 25.21
C GLY A 345 10.72 20.50 26.07
N ASN A 346 10.54 20.43 27.40
CA ASN A 346 11.52 19.85 28.32
C ASN A 346 11.00 18.68 29.17
N THR A 347 9.71 18.36 29.18
CA THR A 347 9.19 17.19 29.92
C THR A 347 8.10 16.50 29.11
N LYS A 348 8.39 15.29 28.63
CA LYS A 348 7.46 14.36 27.93
C LYS A 348 6.31 13.86 28.83
N THR A 349 5.84 14.62 29.81
CA THR A 349 4.72 14.17 30.66
C THR A 349 3.41 14.59 30.00
N PHE A 350 2.80 13.66 29.26
CA PHE A 350 1.42 13.73 28.81
C PHE A 350 0.49 13.71 30.04
N LYS A 351 0.24 14.86 30.66
CA LYS A 351 -0.75 15.02 31.74
C LYS A 351 -2.14 15.25 31.16
N MET A 352 -2.72 14.21 30.59
CA MET A 352 -4.15 14.15 30.30
C MET A 352 -4.69 12.86 30.91
N ASP A 353 -5.28 12.97 32.10
CA ASP A 353 -6.04 11.89 32.74
C ASP A 353 -7.38 11.76 32.04
N TYR A 354 -7.34 11.20 30.83
CA TYR A 354 -8.55 10.85 30.10
C TYR A 354 -9.10 9.52 30.63
N THR A 355 -10.40 9.48 30.91
CA THR A 355 -11.11 8.25 31.31
C THR A 355 -12.32 8.05 30.40
N LEU A 356 -12.55 6.82 29.96
CA LEU A 356 -13.80 6.44 29.31
C LEU A 356 -14.89 6.23 30.35
N SER A 357 -16.09 6.73 30.09
CA SER A 357 -17.25 6.37 30.90
C SER A 357 -17.72 4.95 30.58
N ASP A 358 -18.40 4.28 31.51
CA ASP A 358 -18.97 2.94 31.29
C ASP A 358 -19.88 2.88 30.05
N ALA A 359 -20.63 3.95 29.78
CA ALA A 359 -21.50 4.05 28.62
C ALA A 359 -20.71 4.09 27.30
N GLU A 360 -19.59 4.80 27.29
CA GLU A 360 -18.69 4.87 26.13
C GLU A 360 -17.96 3.56 25.91
N TRP A 361 -17.43 2.95 26.97
CA TRP A 361 -16.81 1.64 26.88
C TRP A 361 -17.79 0.58 26.38
N LYS A 362 -19.01 0.54 26.93
CA LYS A 362 -20.07 -0.35 26.45
C LYS A 362 -20.38 -0.12 24.98
N ARG A 363 -20.43 1.14 24.53
CA ARG A 363 -20.65 1.47 23.12
C ARG A 363 -19.49 1.01 22.24
N LEU A 364 -18.25 1.23 22.66
CA LEU A 364 -17.06 0.79 21.95
C LEU A 364 -17.05 -0.73 21.79
N GLN A 365 -17.32 -1.46 22.89
CA GLN A 365 -17.31 -2.91 22.94
C GLN A 365 -18.40 -3.58 22.10
N VAL A 366 -19.52 -2.90 21.81
CA VAL A 366 -20.50 -3.38 20.83
C VAL A 366 -19.82 -3.60 19.47
N TYR A 367 -18.86 -2.79 19.08
CA TYR A 367 -18.17 -2.94 17.80
C TYR A 367 -16.87 -3.73 17.95
N ALA A 368 -16.08 -3.45 18.99
CA ALA A 368 -14.77 -4.07 19.18
C ALA A 368 -14.83 -5.60 19.31
N SER A 369 -15.85 -6.13 19.99
CA SER A 369 -16.06 -7.58 20.15
C SER A 369 -16.43 -8.32 18.86
N ARG A 370 -16.74 -7.61 17.78
CA ARG A 370 -17.06 -8.19 16.47
C ARG A 370 -15.85 -8.36 15.59
N ILE A 371 -14.78 -7.60 15.86
CA ILE A 371 -13.53 -7.66 15.12
C ILE A 371 -12.84 -8.98 15.46
N LYS A 372 -12.72 -9.84 14.45
CA LYS A 372 -12.00 -11.11 14.51
C LYS A 372 -10.70 -11.05 13.71
N ASP A 373 -10.70 -10.30 12.63
CA ASP A 373 -9.53 -10.12 11.78
C ASP A 373 -9.17 -8.63 11.68
N LEU A 374 -7.92 -8.32 11.98
CA LEU A 374 -7.34 -7.01 11.76
C LEU A 374 -6.21 -7.17 10.74
N ASP A 375 -6.45 -6.72 9.50
CA ASP A 375 -5.55 -6.93 8.37
C ASP A 375 -5.22 -5.64 7.62
N ASP A 376 -4.03 -5.13 7.90
CA ASP A 376 -3.53 -3.89 7.32
C ASP A 376 -2.93 -4.06 5.91
N SER A 377 -2.66 -5.29 5.48
CA SER A 377 -1.99 -5.56 4.20
C SER A 377 -2.79 -5.13 2.96
N THR A 378 -4.07 -4.85 3.13
CA THR A 378 -4.99 -4.46 2.06
C THR A 378 -5.08 -2.96 1.84
N LEU A 379 -4.53 -2.14 2.73
CA LEU A 379 -4.55 -0.68 2.55
C LEU A 379 -3.51 -0.27 1.51
N PRO A 380 -3.87 0.57 0.53
CA PRO A 380 -2.89 1.12 -0.38
C PRO A 380 -1.94 2.04 0.39
N ASP A 381 -0.68 2.10 -0.04
CA ASP A 381 0.37 2.94 0.57
C ASP A 381 -0.02 4.43 0.67
N ASP A 382 -0.96 4.88 -0.16
CA ASP A 382 -1.46 6.25 -0.20
C ASP A 382 -2.66 6.55 0.73
N ALA A 383 -3.15 5.56 1.50
CA ALA A 383 -4.34 5.71 2.35
C ALA A 383 -4.21 6.77 3.46
N GLY A 384 -2.99 7.27 3.70
CA GLY A 384 -2.67 8.30 4.68
C GLY A 384 -2.66 7.73 6.11
N TYR A 385 -1.55 7.93 6.80
CA TYR A 385 -1.36 7.37 8.13
C TYR A 385 -2.21 8.09 9.18
N VAL A 386 -2.85 7.31 10.06
CA VAL A 386 -3.61 7.81 11.20
C VAL A 386 -3.01 7.26 12.48
N SER A 387 -2.60 8.13 13.40
CA SER A 387 -2.12 7.75 14.73
C SER A 387 -3.20 7.97 15.79
N ILE A 388 -3.25 7.14 16.83
CA ILE A 388 -4.14 7.34 17.97
C ILE A 388 -3.45 8.10 19.10
N ASP A 389 -4.19 9.03 19.72
CA ASP A 389 -3.74 9.70 20.94
C ASP A 389 -3.52 8.66 22.06
N HIS A 390 -2.30 8.64 22.62
CA HIS A 390 -1.90 7.67 23.64
C HIS A 390 -2.80 7.68 24.88
N SER A 391 -3.33 8.85 25.27
CA SER A 391 -4.20 8.97 26.46
C SER A 391 -5.57 8.34 26.20
N LEU A 392 -6.10 8.51 24.97
CA LEU A 392 -7.34 7.87 24.54
C LEU A 392 -7.20 6.35 24.51
N LEU A 393 -6.11 5.85 23.91
CA LEU A 393 -5.85 4.41 23.85
C LEU A 393 -5.67 3.81 25.26
N LYS A 394 -4.84 4.44 26.10
CA LYS A 394 -4.62 4.03 27.50
C LYS A 394 -5.94 3.93 28.27
N ALA A 395 -6.81 4.93 28.15
CA ALA A 395 -8.10 4.91 28.83
C ALA A 395 -9.01 3.77 28.36
N ALA A 396 -8.94 3.40 27.08
CA ALA A 396 -9.67 2.24 26.56
C ALA A 396 -9.11 0.93 27.11
N LEU A 397 -7.79 0.76 27.11
CA LEU A 397 -7.12 -0.45 27.59
C LEU A 397 -7.26 -0.65 29.12
N GLN A 398 -7.44 0.43 29.88
CA GLN A 398 -7.74 0.36 31.32
C GLN A 398 -9.14 -0.18 31.64
N CYS A 399 -10.08 -0.14 30.69
CA CYS A 399 -11.42 -0.70 30.88
C CYS A 399 -11.47 -2.23 30.65
N GLY A 400 -10.49 -2.81 29.95
CA GLY A 400 -10.38 -4.23 29.65
C GLY A 400 -9.78 -4.50 28.26
N PRO A 401 -9.78 -5.78 27.80
CA PRO A 401 -9.31 -6.14 26.47
C PRO A 401 -10.07 -5.36 25.39
N LEU A 402 -9.35 -4.63 24.54
CA LEU A 402 -9.96 -3.84 23.47
C LEU A 402 -10.63 -4.74 22.44
N LEU A 403 -9.96 -5.80 21.98
CA LEU A 403 -10.39 -6.71 20.92
C LEU A 403 -10.55 -8.14 21.47
N PRO A 404 -11.58 -8.42 22.27
CA PRO A 404 -11.67 -9.67 23.04
C PRO A 404 -11.85 -10.95 22.20
N ASN A 405 -12.23 -10.83 20.93
CA ASN A 405 -12.48 -11.95 20.02
C ASN A 405 -11.56 -11.96 18.80
N LEU A 406 -10.41 -11.27 18.87
CA LEU A 406 -9.44 -11.26 17.78
C LEU A 406 -8.85 -12.66 17.57
N HIS A 407 -8.82 -13.10 16.32
CA HIS A 407 -8.23 -14.36 15.87
C HIS A 407 -7.05 -14.14 14.93
N SER A 408 -7.09 -13.08 14.11
CA SER A 408 -6.04 -12.78 13.14
C SER A 408 -5.58 -11.35 13.29
N LEU A 409 -4.27 -11.17 13.46
CA LEU A 409 -3.60 -9.87 13.40
C LEU A 409 -2.52 -9.92 12.33
N TYR A 410 -2.75 -9.24 11.22
CA TYR A 410 -1.72 -8.96 10.22
C TYR A 410 -1.25 -7.52 10.40
N GLY A 411 -0.05 -7.39 10.94
CA GLY A 411 0.64 -6.12 11.10
C GLY A 411 1.17 -5.62 9.76
N GLY A 412 1.10 -4.31 9.57
CA GLY A 412 1.60 -3.59 8.42
C GLY A 412 1.84 -2.12 8.80
N ASP A 413 2.28 -1.33 7.83
CA ASP A 413 2.73 0.04 8.07
C ASP A 413 1.66 0.93 8.72
N HIS A 414 0.38 0.84 8.36
CA HIS A 414 -0.64 1.70 8.98
C HIS A 414 -0.93 1.29 10.41
N LEU A 415 -0.88 0.00 10.75
CA LEU A 415 -1.05 -0.45 12.12
C LEU A 415 0.14 0.00 12.99
N ASP A 416 1.35 -0.08 12.46
CA ASP A 416 2.57 0.40 13.13
C ASP A 416 2.51 1.93 13.34
N HIS A 417 2.05 2.67 12.33
CA HIS A 417 1.81 4.10 12.44
C HIS A 417 0.63 4.42 13.38
N PHE A 418 -0.39 3.57 13.45
CA PHE A 418 -1.52 3.73 14.36
C PHE A 418 -1.02 3.66 15.81
N PHE A 419 -0.23 2.64 16.11
CA PHE A 419 0.43 2.44 17.41
C PHE A 419 1.76 3.17 17.54
N ARG A 420 2.03 4.22 16.75
CA ARG A 420 3.32 4.92 16.77
C ARG A 420 3.82 5.22 18.20
N ALA A 421 5.09 4.86 18.46
CA ALA A 421 5.76 4.92 19.76
C ALA A 421 5.19 3.96 20.84
N LEU A 422 4.37 3.00 20.42
CA LEU A 422 3.87 1.89 21.22
C LEU A 422 4.27 0.59 20.53
N SER A 423 4.49 -0.45 21.33
CA SER A 423 4.82 -1.78 20.83
C SER A 423 3.80 -2.77 21.38
N ILE A 424 3.37 -3.73 20.56
CA ILE A 424 2.48 -4.82 20.98
C ILE A 424 3.36 -5.98 21.43
N ARG A 425 3.25 -6.39 22.69
CA ARG A 425 4.07 -7.48 23.24
C ARG A 425 3.18 -8.55 23.89
N PRO A 426 3.46 -9.85 23.66
CA PRO A 426 2.82 -10.93 24.38
C PRO A 426 3.32 -10.99 25.83
N GLU A 427 2.39 -11.09 26.76
CA GLU A 427 2.64 -11.14 28.21
C GLU A 427 1.75 -12.17 28.88
N PHE A 428 2.16 -12.64 30.06
CA PHE A 428 1.32 -13.44 30.95
C PHE A 428 0.60 -12.54 31.94
N LEU A 429 -0.73 -12.45 31.83
CA LEU A 429 -1.51 -11.66 32.78
C LEU A 429 -1.57 -12.39 34.13
N ALA A 430 -0.94 -11.82 35.16
CA ALA A 430 -1.10 -12.27 36.54
C ALA A 430 -2.51 -11.92 37.05
N ARG A 431 -3.37 -12.93 37.21
CA ARG A 431 -4.65 -12.77 37.91
C ARG A 431 -4.46 -13.21 39.36
N ALA A 432 -4.84 -12.35 40.30
CA ALA A 432 -4.73 -12.59 41.74
C ALA A 432 -5.34 -13.94 42.18
N ASP A 433 -6.34 -14.43 41.44
CA ASP A 433 -7.13 -15.62 41.82
C ASP A 433 -6.81 -16.88 41.00
N LYS A 434 -5.88 -16.85 40.03
CA LYS A 434 -5.61 -18.01 39.15
C LYS A 434 -4.16 -18.44 39.22
N ILE A 435 -3.96 -19.75 39.44
CA ILE A 435 -2.66 -20.44 39.33
C ILE A 435 -2.15 -20.41 37.87
N ARG A 436 -3.04 -20.34 36.88
CA ARG A 436 -2.67 -20.27 35.47
C ARG A 436 -2.79 -18.84 34.96
N HIS A 437 -1.67 -18.33 34.46
CA HIS A 437 -1.60 -17.07 33.73
C HIS A 437 -2.25 -17.23 32.36
N GLU A 438 -3.05 -16.24 31.94
CA GLU A 438 -3.63 -16.21 30.60
C GLU A 438 -2.70 -15.41 29.69
N PRO A 439 -2.26 -15.96 28.54
CA PRO A 439 -1.42 -15.22 27.60
C PRO A 439 -2.27 -14.14 26.91
N VAL A 440 -1.75 -12.91 26.91
CA VAL A 440 -2.42 -11.74 26.33
C VAL A 440 -1.42 -10.93 25.50
N ALA A 441 -1.92 -10.22 24.48
CA ALA A 441 -1.15 -9.18 23.81
C ALA A 441 -1.41 -7.85 24.54
N SER A 442 -0.36 -7.26 25.09
CA SER A 442 -0.38 -5.98 25.79
C SER A 442 0.18 -4.87 24.90
N VAL A 443 -0.33 -3.65 25.05
CA VAL A 443 0.29 -2.46 24.44
C VAL A 443 1.25 -1.84 25.44
N ILE A 444 2.50 -1.67 25.04
CA ILE A 444 3.56 -1.09 25.85
C ILE A 444 3.95 0.26 25.27
N HIS A 445 4.04 1.28 26.13
CA HIS A 445 4.61 2.57 25.80
C HIS A 445 6.08 2.62 26.18
N ILE A 446 6.92 3.03 25.24
CA ILE A 446 8.37 3.18 25.42
C ILE A 446 8.64 4.67 25.63
N CYS A 447 8.64 5.12 26.88
CA CYS A 447 8.86 6.53 27.22
C CYS A 447 10.33 6.96 27.04
N ASP A 448 11.24 6.06 27.43
CA ASP A 448 12.71 6.17 27.44
C ASP A 448 13.31 4.77 27.19
N LEU A 449 14.56 4.68 26.71
CA LEU A 449 15.22 3.43 26.27
C LEU A 449 15.15 2.27 27.30
N GLU A 450 14.93 2.55 28.57
CA GLU A 450 14.92 1.56 29.64
C GLU A 450 13.55 1.33 30.30
N GLN A 451 12.58 2.24 30.17
CA GLN A 451 11.30 2.15 30.89
C GLN A 451 10.15 1.77 29.97
N ARG A 452 9.68 0.54 30.14
CA ARG A 452 8.52 -0.03 29.47
C ARG A 452 7.29 0.08 30.38
N HIS A 453 6.27 0.80 29.94
CA HIS A 453 5.00 0.90 30.67
C HIS A 453 3.89 0.16 29.93
N CYS A 454 3.36 -0.91 30.52
CA CYS A 454 2.17 -1.58 30.01
C CYS A 454 0.96 -0.64 30.15
N LEU A 455 0.33 -0.30 29.02
CA LEU A 455 -0.89 0.52 28.97
C LEU A 455 -2.15 -0.29 29.25
N GLY A 456 -2.10 -1.60 28.95
CA GLY A 456 -3.16 -2.56 29.20
C GLY A 456 -3.25 -3.62 28.09
N THR A 457 -4.28 -4.47 28.17
CA THR A 457 -4.45 -5.61 27.27
C THR A 457 -5.17 -5.21 25.98
N LEU A 458 -4.56 -5.52 24.83
CA LEU A 458 -5.18 -5.35 23.52
C LEU A 458 -6.16 -6.50 23.23
N PHE A 459 -5.69 -7.76 23.31
CA PHE A 459 -6.51 -8.96 23.11
C PHE A 459 -5.93 -10.20 23.80
N PRO A 460 -6.75 -11.22 24.11
CA PRO A 460 -6.26 -12.52 24.58
C PRO A 460 -5.61 -13.32 23.45
N LEU A 461 -4.48 -13.99 23.72
CA LEU A 461 -3.74 -14.77 22.71
C LEU A 461 -4.27 -16.21 22.53
N SER A 462 -5.08 -16.70 23.47
CA SER A 462 -5.54 -18.10 23.52
C SER A 462 -6.41 -18.54 22.33
N ARG A 463 -6.87 -17.60 21.50
CA ARG A 463 -7.68 -17.87 20.30
C ARG A 463 -7.03 -17.39 19.01
N VAL A 464 -5.84 -16.81 19.11
CA VAL A 464 -5.16 -16.22 17.97
C VAL A 464 -4.58 -17.35 17.12
N ARG A 465 -4.90 -17.30 15.84
CA ARG A 465 -4.42 -18.23 14.81
C ARG A 465 -3.35 -17.59 13.95
N ILE A 466 -3.45 -16.29 13.72
CA ILE A 466 -2.53 -15.55 12.86
C ILE A 466 -2.05 -14.32 13.59
N LEU A 467 -0.73 -14.15 13.68
CA LEU A 467 -0.13 -13.12 14.52
C LEU A 467 1.12 -12.53 13.87
N THR A 468 1.10 -11.22 13.64
CA THR A 468 2.31 -10.42 13.36
C THR A 468 2.75 -9.67 14.61
N LEU A 469 4.03 -9.76 14.96
CA LEU A 469 4.62 -9.03 16.08
C LEU A 469 6.02 -8.52 15.74
N GLU A 470 6.41 -7.44 16.40
CA GLU A 470 7.79 -6.97 16.46
C GLU A 470 8.58 -7.84 17.45
N VAL A 471 9.77 -8.27 17.04
CA VAL A 471 10.66 -9.10 17.86
C VAL A 471 11.29 -8.27 18.97
N ASP A 472 11.47 -8.86 20.15
CA ASP A 472 12.29 -8.25 21.18
C ASP A 472 13.70 -8.82 21.10
N PRO A 473 14.76 -8.04 21.35
CA PRO A 473 16.14 -8.51 21.21
C PRO A 473 16.47 -9.71 22.11
N GLU A 474 15.75 -9.88 23.23
CA GLU A 474 15.95 -10.99 24.16
C GLU A 474 15.17 -12.26 23.75
N LEU A 475 14.29 -12.16 22.76
CA LEU A 475 13.29 -13.17 22.36
C LEU A 475 12.38 -13.61 23.52
N ALA A 476 12.15 -12.72 24.49
CA ALA A 476 11.30 -12.97 25.64
C ALA A 476 9.84 -13.32 25.27
N ILE A 477 9.42 -13.00 24.03
CA ILE A 477 8.11 -13.39 23.51
C ILE A 477 7.94 -14.89 23.26
N LEU A 478 9.02 -15.63 22.94
CA LEU A 478 8.91 -17.00 22.44
C LEU A 478 8.27 -18.00 23.42
N PRO A 479 8.56 -18.00 24.73
CA PRO A 479 7.91 -18.90 25.67
C PRO A 479 6.39 -18.78 25.65
N VAL A 480 5.85 -17.56 25.55
CA VAL A 480 4.40 -17.32 25.48
C VAL A 480 3.82 -17.89 24.19
N LEU A 481 4.49 -17.63 23.06
CA LEU A 481 4.02 -18.03 21.73
C LEU A 481 4.02 -19.55 21.53
N ARG A 482 5.01 -20.26 22.10
CA ARG A 482 5.10 -21.74 22.03
C ARG A 482 3.92 -22.45 22.67
N GLU A 483 3.28 -21.83 23.66
CA GLU A 483 2.12 -22.39 24.38
C GLU A 483 0.79 -22.19 23.64
N LEU A 484 0.78 -21.43 22.54
CA LEU A 484 -0.45 -21.14 21.79
C LEU A 484 -0.82 -22.31 20.88
N GLU A 485 -1.74 -23.15 21.34
CA GLU A 485 -2.21 -24.34 20.62
C GLU A 485 -2.94 -24.02 19.30
N SER A 486 -3.49 -22.80 19.17
CA SER A 486 -4.22 -22.36 17.98
C SER A 486 -3.36 -21.61 16.96
N LEU A 487 -2.11 -21.27 17.27
CA LEU A 487 -1.27 -20.42 16.43
C LEU A 487 -0.81 -21.19 15.18
N GLU A 488 -1.38 -20.84 14.04
CA GLU A 488 -1.15 -21.46 12.73
C GLU A 488 -0.19 -20.65 11.86
N SER A 489 -0.18 -19.32 12.01
CA SER A 489 0.68 -18.41 11.26
C SER A 489 1.32 -17.38 12.17
N LEU A 490 2.64 -17.26 12.10
CA LEU A 490 3.42 -16.30 12.89
C LEU A 490 4.32 -15.50 11.95
N SER A 491 4.21 -14.18 12.03
CA SER A 491 5.10 -13.24 11.34
C SER A 491 5.85 -12.40 12.37
N LEU A 492 7.17 -12.36 12.25
CA LEU A 492 8.06 -11.65 13.15
C LEU A 492 8.80 -10.56 12.36
N ALA A 493 8.65 -9.30 12.77
CA ALA A 493 9.28 -8.13 12.16
C ALA A 493 10.37 -7.54 13.07
N GLY A 494 11.26 -6.70 12.52
CA GLY A 494 12.32 -6.02 13.28
C GLY A 494 13.41 -6.95 13.80
N VAL A 495 13.72 -8.02 13.06
CA VAL A 495 14.73 -9.00 13.47
C VAL A 495 16.12 -8.47 13.13
N GLY A 496 16.90 -8.11 14.14
CA GLY A 496 18.28 -7.62 13.98
C GLY A 496 18.46 -6.11 14.13
N GLU A 497 17.37 -5.33 14.21
CA GLU A 497 17.39 -3.87 14.48
C GLU A 497 18.19 -3.51 15.73
N GLU A 498 18.10 -4.38 16.73
CA GLU A 498 19.00 -4.39 17.86
C GLU A 498 19.78 -5.70 17.82
N PRO A 499 21.11 -5.67 18.11
CA PRO A 499 21.91 -6.87 18.14
C PRO A 499 21.26 -7.85 19.11
N MET A 500 20.94 -9.04 18.61
CA MET A 500 20.39 -10.13 19.41
C MET A 500 21.46 -10.62 20.38
N THR A 501 21.68 -9.88 21.46
CA THR A 501 22.58 -10.26 22.55
C THR A 501 22.14 -11.60 23.11
N ALA A 502 23.09 -12.40 23.61
CA ALA A 502 22.91 -13.77 24.12
C ALA A 502 21.48 -14.03 24.65
N SER A 503 20.59 -14.47 23.75
CA SER A 503 19.15 -14.45 24.00
C SER A 503 18.84 -15.26 25.25
N LYS A 504 18.04 -14.66 26.15
CA LYS A 504 17.61 -15.31 27.39
C LYS A 504 16.63 -16.45 27.13
N ALA A 505 15.96 -16.46 25.97
CA ALA A 505 15.08 -17.54 25.59
C ALA A 505 15.90 -18.79 25.25
N ALA A 506 15.78 -19.82 26.09
CA ALA A 506 16.23 -21.15 25.72
C ALA A 506 15.30 -21.71 24.61
N PRO A 507 15.83 -22.46 23.64
CA PRO A 507 15.02 -23.32 22.79
C PRO A 507 14.17 -24.26 23.65
N ALA A 508 12.91 -24.44 23.29
CA ALA A 508 12.01 -25.39 23.95
C ALA A 508 11.01 -25.96 22.94
N PRO A 509 10.39 -27.13 23.19
CA PRO A 509 9.33 -27.64 22.33
C PRO A 509 8.15 -26.65 22.25
N GLY A 510 7.49 -26.58 21.10
CA GLY A 510 6.34 -25.68 20.91
C GLY A 510 5.82 -25.65 19.48
N PHE A 511 4.91 -24.72 19.21
CA PHE A 511 4.44 -24.43 17.84
C PHE A 511 3.82 -25.61 17.07
N ARG A 512 3.06 -26.47 17.77
CA ARG A 512 2.47 -27.69 17.18
C ARG A 512 1.50 -27.41 16.02
N ALA A 513 0.76 -26.32 16.11
CA ALA A 513 -0.20 -25.90 15.09
C ALA A 513 0.43 -25.00 14.01
N LEU A 514 1.67 -24.53 14.19
CA LEU A 514 2.30 -23.58 13.28
C LEU A 514 2.52 -24.24 11.92
N ARG A 515 2.05 -23.57 10.87
CA ARG A 515 2.16 -23.97 9.46
C ARG A 515 2.85 -22.91 8.63
N THR A 516 2.66 -21.64 8.96
CA THR A 516 3.31 -20.52 8.26
C THR A 516 4.20 -19.78 9.23
N PHE A 517 5.48 -19.65 8.88
CA PHE A 517 6.41 -18.81 9.62
C PHE A 517 7.05 -17.78 8.69
N ARG A 518 6.97 -16.50 9.08
CA ARG A 518 7.51 -15.39 8.31
C ARG A 518 8.45 -14.55 9.16
N ILE A 519 9.60 -14.19 8.61
CA ILE A 519 10.49 -13.16 9.14
C ILE A 519 10.43 -12.00 8.15
N GLY A 520 9.74 -10.93 8.54
CA GLY A 520 9.57 -9.75 7.71
C GLY A 520 10.77 -8.82 7.86
N ALA A 521 11.48 -8.60 6.76
CA ALA A 521 12.64 -7.72 6.67
C ALA A 521 13.62 -7.86 7.84
N PRO A 522 14.29 -9.03 7.97
CA PRO A 522 15.39 -9.12 8.90
C PRO A 522 16.47 -8.12 8.48
N ASP A 523 17.07 -7.46 9.45
CA ASP A 523 18.26 -6.65 9.23
C ASP A 523 19.39 -7.53 8.74
N ASP A 524 19.62 -8.69 9.35
CA ASP A 524 20.70 -9.57 8.93
C ASP A 524 20.30 -11.07 8.97
N LEU A 525 20.87 -11.85 8.07
CA LEU A 525 20.59 -13.29 7.96
C LEU A 525 21.09 -14.09 9.16
N HIS A 526 22.10 -13.60 9.88
CA HIS A 526 22.59 -14.26 11.10
C HIS A 526 21.57 -14.18 12.24
N SER A 527 20.93 -13.03 12.43
CA SER A 527 19.83 -12.81 13.38
C SER A 527 18.62 -13.68 13.01
N ALA A 528 18.30 -13.80 11.73
CA ALA A 528 17.25 -14.73 11.26
C ALA A 528 17.60 -16.20 11.57
N ALA A 529 18.86 -16.61 11.35
CA ALA A 529 19.35 -17.94 11.67
C ALA A 529 19.28 -18.23 13.17
N LEU A 530 19.70 -17.27 14.00
CA LEU A 530 19.62 -17.36 15.45
C LEU A 530 18.17 -17.48 15.93
N LEU A 531 17.26 -16.67 15.38
CA LEU A 531 15.83 -16.73 15.70
C LEU A 531 15.27 -18.13 15.39
N LEU A 532 15.52 -18.68 14.19
CA LEU A 532 15.07 -20.03 13.82
C LEU A 532 15.54 -21.09 14.81
N ARG A 533 16.83 -21.11 15.15
CA ARG A 533 17.42 -22.04 16.13
C ARG A 533 16.80 -21.92 17.52
N LYS A 534 16.27 -20.74 17.85
CA LYS A 534 15.60 -20.47 19.12
C LYS A 534 14.12 -20.79 19.09
N LEU A 535 13.46 -20.95 17.95
CA LEU A 535 12.01 -21.18 17.90
C LEU A 535 11.59 -22.46 18.64
N SER A 536 12.22 -23.59 18.28
CA SER A 536 11.82 -24.91 18.75
C SER A 536 13.02 -25.86 18.88
N THR A 537 12.93 -26.82 19.80
CA THR A 537 13.86 -27.96 19.85
C THR A 537 13.39 -29.15 19.01
N GLU A 538 12.14 -29.14 18.57
CA GLU A 538 11.54 -30.14 17.68
C GLU A 538 11.44 -29.59 16.26
N MET A 539 11.53 -30.45 15.25
CA MET A 539 11.35 -30.05 13.85
C MET A 539 9.95 -29.48 13.62
N LEU A 540 9.88 -28.30 13.02
CA LEU A 540 8.65 -27.59 12.72
C LEU A 540 8.03 -28.15 11.44
N ARG A 541 6.75 -28.50 11.51
CA ARG A 541 5.94 -28.95 10.37
C ARG A 541 5.32 -27.76 9.65
N LEU A 542 6.17 -26.93 9.06
CA LEU A 542 5.77 -25.74 8.32
C LEU A 542 5.36 -26.13 6.90
N ASP A 543 4.22 -25.60 6.45
CA ASP A 543 3.84 -25.60 5.03
C ASP A 543 4.59 -24.48 4.29
N GLU A 544 4.87 -23.36 4.99
CA GLU A 544 5.50 -22.16 4.45
C GLU A 544 6.54 -21.56 5.40
N LEU A 545 7.72 -21.29 4.85
CA LEU A 545 8.76 -20.48 5.45
C LEU A 545 9.07 -19.30 4.52
N SER A 546 8.95 -18.07 5.02
CA SER A 546 9.28 -16.88 4.25
C SER A 546 10.18 -15.94 5.03
N VAL A 547 11.39 -15.72 4.52
CA VAL A 547 12.35 -14.76 5.05
C VAL A 547 12.71 -13.85 3.89
N MET A 548 12.05 -12.70 3.83
CA MET A 548 12.18 -11.74 2.74
C MET A 548 12.34 -10.32 3.30
N GLY A 549 13.27 -9.59 2.70
CA GLY A 549 13.53 -8.18 2.93
C GLY A 549 14.98 -7.87 2.56
N TRP A 550 15.27 -6.59 2.35
CA TRP A 550 16.36 -6.17 1.47
C TRP A 550 17.34 -5.20 2.16
N SER A 551 17.44 -5.24 3.49
CA SER A 551 17.87 -4.06 4.24
C SER A 551 19.36 -3.95 4.58
N ASN A 552 20.22 -4.97 4.40
CA ASN A 552 21.65 -4.78 4.70
C ASN A 552 22.63 -5.22 3.61
N GLU A 553 23.51 -4.28 3.26
CA GLU A 553 24.71 -4.47 2.42
C GLU A 553 25.77 -5.39 3.08
N ASN A 554 25.56 -5.79 4.33
CA ASN A 554 26.56 -6.47 5.15
C ASN A 554 26.44 -7.99 5.20
N ASP A 555 25.33 -8.57 4.72
CA ASP A 555 25.17 -10.03 4.73
C ASP A 555 26.06 -10.65 3.65
N ASP A 556 27.05 -11.44 4.05
CA ASP A 556 27.87 -12.26 3.15
C ASP A 556 27.19 -13.61 2.85
N GLN A 557 27.71 -14.37 1.88
CA GLN A 557 27.18 -15.72 1.63
C GLN A 557 27.36 -16.67 2.82
N ALA A 558 28.30 -16.41 3.73
CA ALA A 558 28.47 -17.23 4.93
C ALA A 558 27.28 -17.08 5.89
N ALA A 559 26.71 -15.88 6.02
CA ALA A 559 25.47 -15.64 6.74
C ALA A 559 24.28 -16.36 6.10
N ALA A 560 24.20 -16.37 4.76
CA ALA A 560 23.19 -17.15 4.03
C ALA A 560 23.33 -18.65 4.26
N LEU A 561 24.56 -19.20 4.20
CA LEU A 561 24.84 -20.60 4.55
C LEU A 561 24.42 -20.94 5.99
N ASP A 562 24.78 -20.08 6.96
CA ASP A 562 24.42 -20.27 8.38
C ASP A 562 22.90 -20.30 8.57
N PHE A 563 22.20 -19.42 7.86
CA PHE A 563 20.75 -19.36 7.82
C PHE A 563 20.12 -20.61 7.18
N TYR A 564 20.59 -21.06 6.01
CA TYR A 564 20.08 -22.27 5.37
C TYR A 564 20.33 -23.53 6.20
N ALA A 565 21.48 -23.64 6.86
CA ALA A 565 21.74 -24.70 7.83
C ALA A 565 20.74 -24.65 9.01
N ALA A 566 20.38 -23.45 9.47
CA ALA A 566 19.34 -23.29 10.50
C ALA A 566 17.95 -23.72 10.00
N VAL A 567 17.60 -23.41 8.75
CA VAL A 567 16.35 -23.89 8.11
C VAL A 567 16.30 -25.42 8.11
N ARG A 568 17.34 -26.07 7.62
CA ARG A 568 17.46 -27.54 7.60
C ARG A 568 17.38 -28.17 8.99
N ALA A 569 18.01 -27.56 9.99
CA ALA A 569 18.01 -28.08 11.35
C ALA A 569 16.65 -27.93 12.05
N THR A 570 15.85 -26.94 11.64
CA THR A 570 14.63 -26.54 12.36
C THR A 570 13.35 -27.01 11.67
N CYS A 571 13.35 -27.17 10.35
CA CYS A 571 12.14 -27.51 9.59
C CYS A 571 12.09 -29.01 9.24
N ASP A 572 10.90 -29.60 9.30
CA ASP A 572 10.64 -30.97 8.85
C ASP A 572 10.68 -31.03 7.31
N PRO A 573 11.56 -31.84 6.70
CA PRO A 573 11.73 -31.90 5.25
C PRO A 573 10.48 -32.38 4.50
N ASP A 574 9.59 -33.13 5.15
CA ASP A 574 8.42 -33.71 4.51
C ASP A 574 7.25 -32.73 4.40
N TYR A 575 7.26 -31.61 5.11
CA TYR A 575 6.11 -30.69 5.20
C TYR A 575 6.28 -29.39 4.40
N LEU A 576 7.51 -28.92 4.22
CA LEU A 576 7.72 -27.61 3.59
C LEU A 576 7.35 -27.64 2.11
N THR A 577 6.41 -26.77 1.74
CA THR A 577 5.91 -26.64 0.35
C THR A 577 6.19 -25.27 -0.25
N ARG A 578 6.31 -24.22 0.58
CA ARG A 578 6.58 -22.86 0.14
C ARG A 578 7.81 -22.31 0.85
N LEU A 579 8.79 -21.88 0.07
CA LEU A 579 10.07 -21.36 0.58
C LEU A 579 10.35 -19.99 -0.05
N SER A 580 10.62 -19.00 0.80
CA SER A 580 11.11 -17.69 0.38
C SER A 580 12.36 -17.35 1.17
N VAL A 581 13.47 -17.10 0.49
CA VAL A 581 14.77 -16.80 1.11
C VAL A 581 15.57 -15.81 0.28
N THR A 582 16.62 -15.22 0.85
CA THR A 582 17.57 -14.32 0.16
C THR A 582 19.00 -14.83 0.28
N THR A 583 19.83 -14.59 -0.74
CA THR A 583 21.28 -14.87 -0.71
C THR A 583 22.04 -13.74 -0.01
N GLY A 584 23.33 -13.93 0.28
CA GLY A 584 24.21 -12.83 0.67
C GLY A 584 24.52 -11.88 -0.49
N VAL A 585 25.07 -10.71 -0.16
CA VAL A 585 25.52 -9.63 -1.06
C VAL A 585 27.01 -9.76 -1.40
N VAL A 586 27.82 -10.35 -0.52
CA VAL A 586 29.29 -10.45 -0.64
C VAL A 586 29.75 -11.89 -0.80
N ASP A 587 30.81 -12.08 -1.59
CA ASP A 587 31.44 -13.34 -1.98
C ASP A 587 30.63 -14.18 -2.98
N THR A 588 31.32 -14.77 -3.94
CA THR A 588 30.72 -15.73 -4.88
C THR A 588 30.96 -17.14 -4.37
N LEU A 589 29.87 -17.87 -4.13
CA LEU A 589 29.91 -19.31 -3.88
C LEU A 589 29.25 -20.06 -5.04
N PRO A 590 29.74 -21.27 -5.37
CA PRO A 590 29.02 -22.16 -6.28
C PRO A 590 27.62 -22.43 -5.75
N ALA A 591 26.62 -22.46 -6.63
CA ALA A 591 25.23 -22.71 -6.24
C ALA A 591 25.05 -24.04 -5.49
N SER A 592 25.85 -25.06 -5.83
CA SER A 592 25.83 -26.37 -5.17
C SER A 592 26.27 -26.33 -3.72
N GLU A 593 27.17 -25.42 -3.37
CA GLU A 593 27.59 -25.19 -1.99
C GLU A 593 26.56 -24.32 -1.26
N LEU A 594 26.16 -23.21 -1.88
CA LEU A 594 25.24 -22.25 -1.28
C LEU A 594 23.88 -22.89 -0.94
N PHE A 595 23.28 -23.65 -1.85
CA PHE A 595 21.92 -24.16 -1.66
C PHE A 595 21.85 -25.58 -1.06
N ALA A 596 22.99 -26.22 -0.73
CA ALA A 596 23.05 -27.62 -0.31
C ALA A 596 22.04 -27.98 0.81
N ASP A 597 21.85 -27.11 1.78
CA ASP A 597 20.95 -27.32 2.91
C ASP A 597 19.46 -27.09 2.59
N LEU A 598 19.14 -26.39 1.50
CA LEU A 598 17.77 -26.17 1.03
C LEU A 598 17.29 -27.22 0.02
N LEU A 599 18.21 -27.95 -0.61
CA LEU A 599 17.85 -29.01 -1.58
C LEU A 599 17.30 -30.27 -0.90
N VAL A 600 17.34 -30.36 0.43
CA VAL A 600 16.83 -31.51 1.21
C VAL A 600 15.30 -31.54 1.34
N PHE A 601 14.59 -30.51 0.87
CA PHE A 601 13.14 -30.38 0.96
C PHE A 601 12.47 -30.81 -0.37
N PRO A 602 12.07 -32.09 -0.55
CA PRO A 602 11.60 -32.59 -1.85
C PRO A 602 10.19 -32.10 -2.23
N ASN A 603 9.46 -31.49 -1.30
CA ASN A 603 8.04 -31.14 -1.45
C ASN A 603 7.79 -29.68 -1.82
N ILE A 604 8.83 -28.93 -2.18
CA ILE A 604 8.68 -27.53 -2.59
C ILE A 604 7.84 -27.43 -3.87
N GLU A 605 6.76 -26.66 -3.75
CA GLU A 605 5.83 -26.30 -4.83
C GLU A 605 6.02 -24.84 -5.25
N THR A 606 6.32 -23.94 -4.30
CA THR A 606 6.59 -22.52 -4.58
C THR A 606 7.92 -22.12 -3.97
N ALA A 607 8.82 -21.54 -4.78
CA ALA A 607 10.12 -21.04 -4.32
C ALA A 607 10.34 -19.59 -4.77
N ALA A 608 10.69 -18.71 -3.84
CA ALA A 608 11.09 -17.34 -4.14
C ALA A 608 12.49 -17.06 -3.57
N ILE A 609 13.45 -16.80 -4.46
CA ILE A 609 14.86 -16.65 -4.13
C ILE A 609 15.28 -15.22 -4.45
N GLY A 610 15.60 -14.47 -3.40
CA GLY A 610 16.17 -13.14 -3.48
C GLY A 610 17.64 -13.20 -3.84
N ILE A 611 18.02 -12.79 -5.05
CA ILE A 611 19.43 -12.78 -5.50
C ILE A 611 20.01 -11.41 -5.21
N LEU A 612 20.92 -11.34 -4.22
CA LEU A 612 21.53 -10.10 -3.76
C LEU A 612 22.97 -9.88 -4.28
N HIS A 613 23.65 -10.92 -4.77
CA HIS A 613 25.01 -10.83 -5.33
C HIS A 613 24.96 -10.79 -6.85
N GLU A 614 25.77 -9.92 -7.48
CA GLU A 614 25.79 -9.73 -8.94
C GLU A 614 26.32 -10.95 -9.70
N ASP A 615 27.40 -11.58 -9.21
CA ASP A 615 27.96 -12.80 -9.79
C ASP A 615 27.33 -14.11 -9.27
N ALA A 616 26.10 -14.06 -8.74
CA ALA A 616 25.44 -15.28 -8.27
C ALA A 616 25.21 -16.27 -9.43
N ASP A 617 25.60 -17.53 -9.24
CA ASP A 617 25.35 -18.61 -10.21
C ASP A 617 23.87 -19.04 -10.20
N VAL A 618 23.01 -18.21 -10.78
CA VAL A 618 21.55 -18.48 -10.80
C VAL A 618 21.22 -19.67 -11.70
N ASP A 619 21.92 -19.85 -12.82
CA ASP A 619 21.72 -20.98 -13.73
C ASP A 619 22.00 -22.31 -13.02
N GLY A 620 23.12 -22.40 -12.30
CA GLY A 620 23.44 -23.55 -11.46
C GLY A 620 22.42 -23.76 -10.34
N ALA A 621 21.93 -22.69 -9.71
CA ALA A 621 20.88 -22.78 -8.71
C ALA A 621 19.58 -23.38 -9.28
N VAL A 622 19.15 -22.91 -10.45
CA VAL A 622 17.95 -23.43 -11.13
C VAL A 622 18.13 -24.90 -11.50
N ASP A 623 19.29 -25.30 -12.02
CA ASP A 623 19.56 -26.71 -12.35
C ASP A 623 19.42 -27.60 -11.11
N LEU A 624 20.07 -27.24 -10.00
CA LEU A 624 20.01 -27.98 -8.74
C LEU A 624 18.61 -28.04 -8.13
N MET A 625 17.91 -26.90 -8.10
CA MET A 625 16.57 -26.78 -7.52
C MET A 625 15.55 -27.62 -8.30
N THR A 626 15.62 -27.61 -9.62
CA THR A 626 14.69 -28.39 -10.46
C THR A 626 14.96 -29.90 -10.39
N GLU A 627 16.20 -30.31 -10.08
CA GLU A 627 16.50 -31.70 -9.74
C GLU A 627 15.94 -32.10 -8.38
N ALA A 628 16.10 -31.23 -7.37
CA ALA A 628 15.66 -31.50 -6.00
C ALA A 628 14.15 -31.38 -5.80
N TRP A 629 13.46 -30.54 -6.57
CA TRP A 629 12.06 -30.15 -6.36
C TRP A 629 11.16 -30.55 -7.54
N PRO A 630 10.86 -31.86 -7.70
CA PRO A 630 10.04 -32.34 -8.82
C PRO A 630 8.58 -31.87 -8.77
N LYS A 631 8.12 -31.31 -7.63
CA LYS A 631 6.76 -30.81 -7.42
C LYS A 631 6.59 -29.32 -7.71
N LEU A 632 7.64 -28.63 -8.15
CA LEU A 632 7.66 -27.20 -8.37
C LEU A 632 6.55 -26.75 -9.34
N VAL A 633 5.75 -25.79 -8.89
CA VAL A 633 4.66 -25.12 -9.60
C VAL A 633 5.05 -23.69 -9.92
N GLU A 634 5.67 -22.99 -8.99
CA GLU A 634 6.04 -21.58 -9.13
C GLU A 634 7.48 -21.34 -8.68
N ILE A 635 8.25 -20.59 -9.47
CA ILE A 635 9.59 -20.16 -9.06
C ILE A 635 9.84 -18.70 -9.41
N TYR A 636 10.44 -17.98 -8.46
CA TYR A 636 10.74 -16.56 -8.56
C TYR A 636 12.22 -16.34 -8.23
N PHE A 637 12.96 -15.76 -9.17
CA PHE A 637 14.29 -15.20 -8.94
C PHE A 637 14.16 -13.69 -8.92
N VAL A 638 14.16 -13.13 -7.72
CA VAL A 638 13.93 -11.71 -7.50
C VAL A 638 15.25 -11.07 -7.11
N THR A 639 15.82 -10.27 -8.00
CA THR A 639 16.78 -9.27 -7.54
C THR A 639 15.98 -8.07 -7.04
N PRO A 640 16.19 -7.62 -5.79
CA PRO A 640 15.55 -6.40 -5.35
C PRO A 640 15.98 -5.26 -6.28
N PRO A 641 15.08 -4.35 -6.68
CA PRO A 641 15.55 -3.06 -7.16
C PRO A 641 16.52 -2.57 -6.09
N VAL A 642 17.78 -2.37 -6.45
CA VAL A 642 18.76 -1.81 -5.53
C VAL A 642 18.20 -0.45 -5.13
N ILE A 643 17.50 -0.40 -4.00
CA ILE A 643 17.17 0.82 -3.30
C ILE A 643 18.49 1.15 -2.63
N THR A 644 19.47 1.59 -3.43
CA THR A 644 20.49 2.46 -2.88
C THR A 644 19.68 3.60 -2.30
N LEU A 645 19.52 3.59 -0.97
CA LEU A 645 19.07 4.76 -0.25
C LEU A 645 19.92 5.89 -0.82
N GLU A 646 19.30 6.78 -1.58
CA GLU A 646 19.94 7.90 -2.29
C GLU A 646 20.56 8.92 -1.30
N LEU A 647 20.93 8.49 -0.09
CA LEU A 647 21.53 9.26 0.98
C LEU A 647 22.85 9.90 0.54
N GLU A 648 23.50 9.43 -0.53
CA GLU A 648 24.73 10.05 -1.04
C GLU A 648 24.79 10.20 -2.58
N GLY A 649 23.68 10.50 -3.27
CA GLY A 649 23.69 11.21 -4.57
C GLY A 649 24.60 10.74 -5.72
N GLN A 650 25.16 9.52 -5.70
CA GLN A 650 26.14 9.05 -6.70
C GLN A 650 26.01 7.58 -7.12
N ALA A 651 25.09 6.79 -6.54
CA ALA A 651 24.89 5.43 -7.02
C ALA A 651 24.11 5.44 -8.35
N GLN A 652 24.80 5.20 -9.46
CA GLN A 652 24.12 4.75 -10.68
C GLN A 652 23.32 3.48 -10.34
N PRO A 653 22.10 3.30 -10.86
CA PRO A 653 21.47 1.98 -10.80
C PRO A 653 22.48 1.01 -11.40
N GLN A 654 22.92 0.01 -10.64
CA GLN A 654 23.81 -1.01 -11.15
C GLN A 654 23.05 -1.78 -12.24
N THR A 655 23.17 -1.33 -13.49
CA THR A 655 22.52 -1.90 -14.68
C THR A 655 23.17 -3.22 -15.10
N GLY A 656 23.46 -4.10 -14.15
CA GLY A 656 24.24 -5.32 -14.40
C GLY A 656 23.88 -6.53 -13.53
N MET A 657 22.95 -6.42 -12.57
CA MET A 657 22.48 -7.62 -11.87
C MET A 657 21.56 -8.43 -12.80
N HIS A 658 22.15 -9.40 -13.49
CA HIS A 658 21.43 -10.40 -14.24
C HIS A 658 21.04 -11.55 -13.30
N CYS A 659 19.77 -11.96 -13.32
CA CYS A 659 19.26 -13.02 -12.44
C CYS A 659 19.31 -14.40 -13.11
N GLY A 660 20.25 -14.62 -14.03
CA GLY A 660 20.36 -15.85 -14.83
C GLY A 660 20.23 -15.61 -16.33
N THR A 661 20.60 -16.63 -17.10
CA THR A 661 20.56 -16.61 -18.56
C THR A 661 19.32 -17.34 -19.09
N LEU A 662 19.08 -17.27 -20.41
CA LEU A 662 18.06 -18.11 -21.05
C LEU A 662 18.30 -19.62 -20.80
N GLN A 663 19.55 -20.06 -20.60
CA GLN A 663 19.88 -21.48 -20.36
C GLN A 663 19.19 -22.03 -19.10
N ALA A 664 18.96 -21.20 -18.08
CA ALA A 664 18.26 -21.59 -16.85
C ALA A 664 16.85 -22.14 -17.11
N LEU A 665 16.21 -21.79 -18.23
CA LEU A 665 14.87 -22.29 -18.58
C LEU A 665 14.87 -23.77 -19.00
N ALA A 666 16.01 -24.31 -19.46
CA ALA A 666 16.13 -25.68 -19.93
C ALA A 666 15.82 -26.74 -18.85
N PRO A 667 16.45 -26.73 -17.65
CA PRO A 667 16.16 -27.71 -16.62
C PRO A 667 14.74 -27.57 -16.05
N LEU A 668 14.21 -26.35 -15.91
CA LEU A 668 12.81 -26.09 -15.54
C LEU A 668 11.84 -26.78 -16.50
N ALA A 669 12.12 -26.68 -17.79
CA ALA A 669 11.25 -27.26 -18.80
C ALA A 669 11.26 -28.79 -18.78
N ARG A 670 12.40 -29.41 -18.46
CA ARG A 670 12.59 -30.87 -18.50
C ARG A 670 12.24 -31.60 -17.21
N ARG A 671 12.41 -30.96 -16.04
CA ARG A 671 12.32 -31.64 -14.74
C ARG A 671 11.07 -31.28 -13.94
N CYS A 672 10.37 -30.19 -14.28
CA CYS A 672 9.25 -29.68 -13.49
C CYS A 672 7.91 -29.82 -14.25
N PRO A 673 7.26 -31.00 -14.24
CA PRO A 673 6.02 -31.24 -14.99
C PRO A 673 4.82 -30.40 -14.55
N ARG A 674 4.84 -29.89 -13.31
CA ARG A 674 3.77 -29.08 -12.73
C ARG A 674 4.01 -27.57 -12.82
N LEU A 675 5.10 -27.15 -13.47
CA LEU A 675 5.48 -25.74 -13.52
C LEU A 675 4.42 -24.91 -14.25
N GLU A 676 3.92 -23.88 -13.59
CA GLU A 676 2.90 -22.94 -14.11
C GLU A 676 3.45 -21.52 -14.23
N LEU A 677 4.36 -21.10 -13.36
CA LEU A 677 4.89 -19.74 -13.34
C LEU A 677 6.40 -19.72 -13.10
N VAL A 678 7.10 -18.97 -13.95
CA VAL A 678 8.52 -18.67 -13.81
C VAL A 678 8.72 -17.17 -13.84
N THR A 679 9.40 -16.63 -12.84
CA THR A 679 9.69 -15.20 -12.75
C THR A 679 11.18 -14.95 -12.61
N PHE A 680 11.70 -14.04 -13.43
CA PHE A 680 13.05 -13.48 -13.31
C PHE A 680 12.98 -11.95 -13.27
N THR A 681 13.71 -11.30 -12.36
CA THR A 681 13.85 -9.84 -12.42
C THR A 681 14.59 -9.42 -13.70
N ALA A 682 15.71 -10.05 -14.02
CA ALA A 682 16.43 -9.82 -15.25
C ALA A 682 16.90 -11.15 -15.85
N LEU A 683 16.71 -11.33 -17.15
CA LEU A 683 17.32 -12.43 -17.91
C LEU A 683 18.42 -11.87 -18.80
N ASP A 684 19.60 -12.44 -18.71
CA ASP A 684 20.67 -12.19 -19.66
C ASP A 684 20.38 -12.91 -20.98
N MET A 685 20.35 -12.14 -22.07
CA MET A 685 20.18 -12.62 -23.44
C MET A 685 21.37 -12.30 -24.34
N THR A 686 22.51 -11.92 -23.77
CA THR A 686 23.77 -11.71 -24.51
C THR A 686 24.25 -13.01 -25.15
N GLU A 687 24.20 -14.11 -24.39
CA GLU A 687 24.49 -15.46 -24.85
C GLU A 687 23.22 -16.30 -24.95
N VAL A 688 22.67 -16.38 -26.16
CA VAL A 688 21.49 -17.23 -26.41
C VAL A 688 21.93 -18.66 -26.71
N PRO A 689 21.46 -19.67 -25.94
CA PRO A 689 21.84 -21.05 -26.17
C PRO A 689 21.31 -21.62 -27.49
N ALA A 690 21.95 -22.69 -27.98
CA ALA A 690 21.44 -23.43 -29.12
C ALA A 690 20.11 -24.14 -28.75
N PRO A 691 19.17 -24.29 -29.70
CA PRO A 691 17.95 -25.08 -29.46
C PRO A 691 18.27 -26.48 -28.95
N LEU A 692 17.50 -26.93 -27.97
CA LEU A 692 17.67 -28.24 -27.35
C LEU A 692 17.08 -29.33 -28.24
N GLU A 693 17.86 -30.40 -28.47
CA GLU A 693 17.32 -31.65 -28.99
C GLU A 693 16.67 -32.41 -27.82
N VAL A 694 15.35 -32.29 -27.69
CA VAL A 694 14.55 -33.01 -26.70
C VAL A 694 13.77 -34.10 -27.41
N ALA A 695 13.95 -35.36 -27.00
CA ALA A 695 13.18 -36.47 -27.53
C ALA A 695 11.68 -36.23 -27.32
N GLU A 696 10.83 -36.62 -28.28
CA GLU A 696 9.38 -36.38 -28.19
C GLU A 696 8.76 -36.91 -26.89
N GLU A 697 9.28 -38.03 -26.36
CA GLU A 697 8.83 -38.64 -25.11
C GLU A 697 9.15 -37.82 -23.85
N GLU A 698 10.15 -36.93 -23.92
CA GLU A 698 10.54 -36.03 -22.83
C GLU A 698 9.80 -34.69 -22.88
N GLN A 699 9.02 -34.43 -23.94
CA GLN A 699 8.29 -33.18 -24.10
C GLN A 699 7.03 -33.15 -23.23
N MET A 700 6.93 -32.10 -22.40
CA MET A 700 5.78 -31.87 -21.52
C MET A 700 4.68 -31.08 -22.22
N LEU A 701 3.92 -31.74 -23.09
CA LEU A 701 2.92 -31.09 -23.97
C LEU A 701 1.68 -30.55 -23.23
N ASP A 702 1.29 -31.16 -22.10
CA ASP A 702 0.06 -30.78 -21.37
C ASP A 702 0.26 -29.60 -20.40
N ARG A 703 1.48 -29.09 -20.27
CA ARG A 703 1.83 -28.07 -19.27
C ARG A 703 1.57 -26.67 -19.80
N ARG A 704 1.12 -25.76 -18.94
CA ARG A 704 0.88 -24.35 -19.26
C ARG A 704 1.71 -23.42 -18.38
N VAL A 705 2.75 -22.84 -18.96
CA VAL A 705 3.74 -21.98 -18.28
C VAL A 705 3.52 -20.52 -18.67
N SER A 706 3.53 -19.66 -17.66
CA SER A 706 3.68 -18.22 -17.78
C SER A 706 5.09 -17.79 -17.41
N LEU A 707 5.72 -16.98 -18.24
CA LEU A 707 7.05 -16.43 -18.00
C LEU A 707 6.94 -14.92 -17.71
N TYR A 708 7.43 -14.50 -16.55
CA TYR A 708 7.48 -13.10 -16.16
C TYR A 708 8.94 -12.62 -16.11
N VAL A 709 9.27 -11.63 -16.92
CA VAL A 709 10.63 -11.09 -17.03
C VAL A 709 10.57 -9.58 -16.92
N LEU A 710 10.97 -9.02 -15.77
CA LEU A 710 10.84 -7.58 -15.55
C LEU A 710 11.71 -6.79 -16.51
N GLU A 711 12.98 -7.17 -16.65
CA GLU A 711 13.97 -6.43 -17.42
C GLU A 711 14.71 -7.36 -18.38
N THR A 712 14.90 -6.91 -19.60
CA THR A 712 15.61 -7.69 -20.61
C THR A 712 16.20 -6.75 -21.65
N GLU A 713 17.48 -6.96 -21.92
CA GLU A 713 18.21 -6.31 -23.01
C GLU A 713 18.58 -7.39 -24.03
N ALA A 714 18.32 -7.13 -25.31
CA ALA A 714 18.59 -8.06 -26.39
C ALA A 714 19.10 -7.32 -27.61
N GLU A 715 20.15 -7.84 -28.22
CA GLU A 715 20.54 -7.41 -29.56
C GLU A 715 19.59 -7.99 -30.60
N ASP A 716 19.42 -7.31 -31.74
CA ASP A 716 18.51 -7.76 -32.81
C ASP A 716 18.80 -9.18 -33.29
N GLY A 717 20.08 -9.59 -33.30
CA GLY A 717 20.49 -10.95 -33.68
C GLY A 717 20.17 -12.03 -32.63
N ALA A 718 19.91 -11.65 -31.38
CA ALA A 718 19.55 -12.58 -30.31
C ALA A 718 18.08 -13.02 -30.39
N VAL A 719 17.21 -12.20 -31.00
CA VAL A 719 15.75 -12.42 -31.05
C VAL A 719 15.38 -13.76 -31.71
N GLU A 720 15.90 -14.02 -32.91
CA GLU A 720 15.57 -15.26 -33.64
C GLU A 720 16.13 -16.50 -32.95
N ARG A 721 17.36 -16.40 -32.41
CA ARG A 721 17.98 -17.48 -31.64
C ARG A 721 17.18 -17.76 -30.37
N ALA A 722 16.71 -16.72 -29.67
CA ALA A 722 15.97 -16.86 -28.43
C ALA A 722 14.59 -17.47 -28.71
N GLY A 723 13.94 -17.05 -29.80
CA GLY A 723 12.69 -17.66 -30.27
C GLY A 723 12.86 -19.14 -30.58
N ALA A 724 13.93 -19.53 -31.28
CA ALA A 724 14.24 -20.93 -31.59
C ALA A 724 14.57 -21.76 -30.33
N PHE A 725 15.34 -21.20 -29.39
CA PHE A 725 15.63 -21.84 -28.11
C PHE A 725 14.35 -22.05 -27.29
N LEU A 726 13.51 -21.01 -27.14
CA LEU A 726 12.24 -21.12 -26.41
C LEU A 726 11.26 -22.07 -27.09
N ALA A 727 11.28 -22.19 -28.42
CA ALA A 727 10.50 -23.20 -29.13
C ALA A 727 10.90 -24.63 -28.74
N SER A 728 12.21 -24.86 -28.54
CA SER A 728 12.74 -26.17 -28.15
C SER A 728 12.50 -26.52 -26.68
N VAL A 729 12.49 -25.52 -25.81
CA VAL A 729 12.29 -25.67 -24.36
C VAL A 729 10.79 -25.77 -24.02
N PHE A 730 9.97 -24.95 -24.68
CA PHE A 730 8.53 -24.89 -24.51
C PHE A 730 7.85 -25.19 -25.85
N PRO A 731 7.43 -26.44 -26.11
CA PRO A 731 6.66 -26.84 -27.29
C PRO A 731 5.39 -25.98 -27.50
N PRO A 732 4.71 -26.08 -28.65
CA PRO A 732 3.49 -25.32 -28.93
C PRO A 732 2.48 -25.45 -27.79
N GLU A 733 1.74 -24.38 -27.52
CA GLU A 733 0.71 -24.33 -26.46
C GLU A 733 1.22 -24.35 -25.01
N THR A 734 2.48 -24.73 -24.77
CA THR A 734 3.00 -24.83 -23.40
C THR A 734 3.35 -23.47 -22.79
N LEU A 735 4.03 -22.59 -23.52
CA LEU A 735 4.25 -21.21 -23.09
C LEU A 735 3.01 -20.36 -23.41
N VAL A 736 2.18 -20.07 -22.41
CA VAL A 736 0.88 -19.42 -22.57
C VAL A 736 1.00 -17.90 -22.63
N SER A 737 1.88 -17.33 -21.81
CA SER A 737 2.07 -15.88 -21.77
C SER A 737 3.49 -15.51 -21.36
N VAL A 738 3.97 -14.40 -21.93
CA VAL A 738 5.17 -13.71 -21.46
C VAL A 738 4.78 -12.30 -21.04
N GLN A 739 5.10 -11.94 -19.81
CA GLN A 739 4.86 -10.61 -19.27
C GLN A 739 6.20 -9.93 -19.02
N THR A 740 6.38 -8.72 -19.56
CA THR A 740 7.65 -8.00 -19.49
C THR A 740 7.47 -6.49 -19.62
N LYS A 741 8.42 -5.70 -19.09
CA LYS A 741 8.51 -4.25 -19.42
C LYS A 741 9.00 -4.04 -20.85
N SER A 742 9.86 -4.93 -21.37
CA SER A 742 10.45 -4.87 -22.73
C SER A 742 9.55 -5.53 -23.78
N LYS A 743 8.26 -5.18 -23.80
CA LYS A 743 7.24 -5.90 -24.60
C LYS A 743 7.60 -6.06 -26.08
N ALA A 744 8.15 -5.03 -26.72
CA ALA A 744 8.48 -5.07 -28.15
C ALA A 744 9.54 -6.13 -28.52
N VAL A 745 10.51 -6.37 -27.64
CA VAL A 745 11.55 -7.39 -27.85
C VAL A 745 10.93 -8.78 -27.72
N TRP A 746 10.14 -9.00 -26.67
CA TRP A 746 9.50 -10.28 -26.41
C TRP A 746 8.41 -10.65 -27.42
N ASP A 747 7.65 -9.69 -27.93
CA ASP A 747 6.68 -9.93 -29.01
C ASP A 747 7.40 -10.49 -30.26
N ARG A 748 8.57 -9.93 -30.62
CA ARG A 748 9.39 -10.44 -31.75
C ARG A 748 9.98 -11.83 -31.47
N ILE A 749 10.43 -12.10 -30.24
CA ILE A 749 10.92 -13.42 -29.83
C ILE A 749 9.80 -14.46 -29.96
N LEU A 750 8.58 -14.11 -29.53
CA LEU A 750 7.41 -14.99 -29.61
C LEU A 750 6.95 -15.22 -31.05
N GLU A 751 7.01 -14.21 -31.92
CA GLU A 751 6.78 -14.36 -33.35
C GLU A 751 7.80 -15.31 -33.98
N ALA A 752 9.10 -15.13 -33.69
CA ALA A 752 10.16 -16.02 -34.17
C ALA A 752 9.99 -17.47 -33.66
N ARG A 753 9.55 -17.63 -32.41
CA ARG A 753 9.18 -18.94 -31.83
C ARG A 753 8.03 -19.59 -32.61
N LEU A 754 6.98 -18.85 -32.94
CA LEU A 754 5.82 -19.40 -33.65
C LEU A 754 6.15 -19.78 -35.10
N ALA A 755 7.02 -19.03 -35.77
CA ALA A 755 7.48 -19.33 -37.13
C ALA A 755 8.13 -20.72 -37.22
N LYS A 756 8.86 -21.15 -36.19
CA LYS A 756 9.50 -22.48 -36.13
C LYS A 756 8.55 -23.67 -36.14
N PHE A 757 7.27 -23.47 -35.84
CA PHE A 757 6.26 -24.54 -35.88
C PHE A 757 5.44 -24.53 -37.17
N GLN A 758 5.65 -23.53 -38.03
CA GLN A 758 5.00 -23.43 -39.34
C GLN A 758 5.88 -24.01 -40.46
N ASP A 759 7.19 -24.06 -40.24
CA ASP A 759 8.18 -24.76 -41.06
C ASP A 759 8.23 -26.26 -40.73
#